data_AF-A0A3M1RBB9-F1
#
_entry.id   AF-A0A3M1RBB9-F1
#
_cell.length_a   1.000
_cell.length_b   1.000
_cell.length_c   1.000
_cell.angle_alpha   90.00
_cell.angle_beta   90.00
_cell.angle_gamma   90.00
#
_symmetry.space_group_name_H-M   'P 1'
#
loop_
_entity.id
_entity.type
_entity.pdbx_description
1 polymer ?
#
loop_
_entity_poly.entity_id
_entity_poly.type
_entity_poly.pdbx_seq_one_letter_code
_entity_poly.pdbx_strand_id
1 'polypeptide(L)'
;MEVELKVTEALKNDVGRGVVRLDTATRNKLKIAAGDFVEVVGKKSTGAIVWRAYAEDEGLGIVRMDGIIRQNAMVSLGDRVIIRNATVHEAKKAVISPAQPIRFSAGFGDFINRRLLGRPIVKGDKIIVGILGTTLPFYVEQTNPGGIVQITSNTHVVVKEKPSEMEKHLIPSVTYEDIGGLKEEISRIREMIELPLKHPELFEKLGIEPPKGVLLHGPPGTGKTLIAKAVANETNAYFISLNGPEIMSKFYGESEENLRKMFQEAEENAPSILFIDEIDAIAPKREEVTGEVERRVVAQLLALMDGLKTRGKIIVIGATNRPNALDPALRRPGRFDREIVIGVPDKNGRKEILQVHTRGMPIAPDPDLKVVRDRLREMNREARIRLDRLQGIEDLIKNGKSREEVMAALEWLPKNEGMEMNRLLGGSRSHTEEDGALESEEILEETARLSEKLQREVSKRAKIIEALSGKKKEKDASKIIDGLSEEDRNEVTRILLDHFLNELAEVTHGFVGADIEALVKEAAMNALRRILPDINLEEESIPPEILERLEVTRKDFLEALKTVEPSALREVFVEVPDITWSDVGGLLEVKQTLKEAVEWPIKYPKSFEAMGIKPPKGVLLYGPPGTGKTLLAKAAANESEANFISIKGPEVMSKWVGESEKAVREIFKKARQAAPCIIFFDE
;
A
#
# COMPACT_ATOMS: atom_id res chain seq x y z
N MET A 1 22.94 -7.48 -24.45
CA MET A 1 21.55 -7.52 -24.95
C MET A 1 20.72 -6.64 -24.06
N GLU A 2 19.82 -5.87 -24.65
CA GLU A 2 18.97 -4.92 -23.92
C GLU A 2 17.54 -5.01 -24.44
N VAL A 3 16.58 -4.75 -23.54
CA VAL A 3 15.15 -4.77 -23.86
C VAL A 3 14.52 -3.53 -23.26
N GLU A 4 13.76 -2.81 -24.07
CA GLU A 4 12.95 -1.69 -23.62
C GLU A 4 11.61 -2.21 -23.09
N LEU A 5 11.25 -1.83 -21.86
CA LEU A 5 10.01 -2.23 -21.19
C LEU A 5 9.30 -1.02 -20.60
N LYS A 6 7.98 -1.13 -20.44
CA LYS A 6 7.18 -0.08 -19.79
C LYS A 6 7.12 -0.29 -18.27
N VAL A 7 7.41 0.76 -17.51
CA VAL A 7 7.40 0.73 -16.03
C VAL A 7 5.97 0.65 -15.50
N THR A 8 5.73 -0.30 -14.61
CA THR A 8 4.45 -0.53 -13.91
C THR A 8 4.68 -0.65 -12.39
N GLU A 9 3.64 -0.35 -11.62
CA GLU A 9 3.66 -0.39 -10.16
C GLU A 9 3.92 -1.81 -9.61
N ALA A 10 4.75 -1.90 -8.57
CA ALA A 10 4.98 -3.15 -7.85
C ALA A 10 3.76 -3.51 -6.99
N LEU A 11 3.51 -4.80 -6.79
CA LEU A 11 2.55 -5.22 -5.77
C LEU A 11 3.16 -5.02 -4.38
N LYS A 12 2.31 -4.76 -3.37
CA LYS A 12 2.73 -4.45 -1.99
C LYS A 12 3.73 -5.43 -1.38
N ASN A 13 3.68 -6.70 -1.80
CA ASN A 13 4.58 -7.75 -1.34
C ASN A 13 6.02 -7.65 -1.88
N ASP A 14 6.22 -6.96 -3.01
CA ASP A 14 7.52 -6.79 -3.65
C ASP A 14 8.22 -5.49 -3.23
N VAL A 15 7.48 -4.56 -2.62
CA VAL A 15 7.97 -3.23 -2.25
C VAL A 15 9.07 -3.32 -1.21
N GLY A 16 10.19 -2.64 -1.48
CA GLY A 16 11.34 -2.57 -0.58
C GLY A 16 12.21 -3.82 -0.61
N ARG A 17 11.99 -4.77 -1.54
CA ARG A 17 12.82 -5.96 -1.72
C ARG A 17 13.95 -5.78 -2.75
N GLY A 18 13.96 -4.67 -3.50
CA GLY A 18 14.94 -4.45 -4.56
C GLY A 18 14.75 -5.39 -5.76
N VAL A 19 13.50 -5.78 -6.03
CA VAL A 19 13.16 -6.74 -7.09
C VAL A 19 12.45 -6.07 -8.26
N VAL A 20 12.71 -6.57 -9.46
CA VAL A 20 11.94 -6.26 -10.67
C VAL A 20 11.32 -7.53 -11.23
N ARG A 21 10.05 -7.46 -11.63
CA ARG A 21 9.39 -8.61 -12.26
C ARG A 21 9.42 -8.49 -13.78
N LEU A 22 9.93 -9.53 -14.42
CA LEU A 22 10.07 -9.63 -15.88
C LEU A 22 9.32 -10.84 -16.42
N ASP A 23 8.66 -10.65 -17.55
CA ASP A 23 7.96 -11.73 -18.25
C ASP A 23 8.95 -12.74 -18.85
N THR A 24 8.43 -13.88 -19.27
CA THR A 24 9.27 -14.98 -19.75
C THR A 24 9.95 -14.64 -21.07
N ALA A 25 9.24 -13.95 -21.98
CA ALA A 25 9.80 -13.55 -23.26
C ALA A 25 11.02 -12.62 -23.07
N THR A 26 10.92 -11.63 -22.19
CA THR A 26 12.04 -10.71 -21.90
C THR A 26 13.20 -11.45 -21.24
N ARG A 27 12.94 -12.29 -20.24
CA ARG A 27 14.00 -13.06 -19.57
C ARG A 27 14.76 -13.98 -20.53
N ASN A 28 14.05 -14.66 -21.43
CA ASN A 28 14.65 -15.49 -22.47
C ASN A 28 15.51 -14.66 -23.43
N LYS A 29 15.01 -13.50 -23.87
CA LYS A 29 15.74 -12.59 -24.76
C LYS A 29 17.01 -12.03 -24.11
N LEU A 30 16.96 -11.74 -22.81
CA LEU A 30 18.11 -11.26 -22.03
C LEU A 30 19.03 -12.39 -21.55
N LYS A 31 18.60 -13.66 -21.68
CA LYS A 31 19.28 -14.86 -21.18
C LYS A 31 19.56 -14.80 -19.67
N ILE A 32 18.53 -14.40 -18.89
CA ILE A 32 18.57 -14.23 -17.44
C ILE A 32 17.52 -15.11 -16.74
N ALA A 33 17.85 -15.63 -15.57
CA ALA A 33 16.98 -16.41 -14.71
C ALA A 33 16.36 -15.54 -13.59
N ALA A 34 15.41 -16.11 -12.85
CA ALA A 34 14.94 -15.48 -11.61
C ALA A 34 16.03 -15.62 -10.54
N GLY A 35 16.33 -14.53 -9.82
CA GLY A 35 17.45 -14.42 -8.89
C GLY A 35 18.67 -13.70 -9.47
N ASP A 36 18.78 -13.61 -10.81
CA ASP A 36 19.87 -12.87 -11.45
C ASP A 36 19.72 -11.35 -11.25
N PHE A 37 20.82 -10.64 -11.47
CA PHE A 37 20.85 -9.18 -11.39
C PHE A 37 20.70 -8.53 -12.76
N VAL A 38 19.95 -7.44 -12.81
CA VAL A 38 19.82 -6.59 -13.99
C VAL A 38 20.14 -5.15 -13.67
N GLU A 39 20.60 -4.43 -14.69
CA GLU A 39 20.75 -2.99 -14.65
C GLU A 39 19.47 -2.38 -15.23
N VAL A 40 18.83 -1.55 -14.42
CA VAL A 40 17.68 -0.75 -14.82
C VAL A 40 18.20 0.61 -15.25
N VAL A 41 18.13 0.90 -16.55
CA VAL A 41 18.64 2.14 -17.13
C VAL A 41 17.47 3.07 -17.46
N GLY A 42 17.37 4.15 -16.70
CA GLY A 42 16.50 5.31 -16.94
C GLY A 42 17.32 6.55 -17.26
N LYS A 43 17.03 7.68 -16.60
CA LYS A 43 17.93 8.86 -16.61
C LYS A 43 19.19 8.60 -15.79
N LYS A 44 19.10 7.72 -14.80
CA LYS A 44 20.20 7.13 -14.05
C LYS A 44 20.13 5.61 -14.17
N SER A 45 21.25 4.93 -13.92
CA SER A 45 21.27 3.48 -13.83
C SER A 45 21.31 3.02 -12.37
N THR A 46 20.58 1.93 -12.09
CA THR A 46 20.59 1.26 -10.79
C THR A 46 20.51 -0.25 -10.99
N GLY A 47 20.77 -1.03 -9.93
CA GLY A 47 20.73 -2.49 -9.95
C GLY A 47 19.44 -3.03 -9.33
N ALA A 48 18.94 -4.16 -9.83
CA ALA A 48 17.81 -4.86 -9.23
C ALA A 48 17.89 -6.38 -9.42
N ILE A 49 17.15 -7.11 -8.59
CA ILE A 49 17.04 -8.58 -8.64
C ILE A 49 15.85 -8.97 -9.51
N VAL A 50 16.06 -9.89 -10.44
CA VAL A 50 15.01 -10.37 -11.35
C VAL A 50 14.11 -11.38 -10.65
N TRP A 51 12.81 -11.15 -10.71
CA TRP A 51 11.78 -12.11 -10.35
C TRP A 51 10.82 -12.36 -11.50
N ARG A 52 10.05 -13.44 -11.41
CA ARG A 52 9.07 -13.78 -12.45
C ARG A 52 7.90 -12.79 -12.43
N ALA A 53 7.41 -12.41 -13.61
CA ALA A 53 6.11 -11.76 -13.76
C ALA A 53 4.98 -12.60 -13.16
N TYR A 54 3.89 -11.92 -12.78
CA TYR A 54 2.64 -12.60 -12.46
C TYR A 54 2.02 -13.20 -13.73
N ALA A 55 1.15 -14.20 -13.56
CA ALA A 55 0.52 -14.87 -14.70
C ALA A 55 -0.23 -13.89 -15.62
N GLU A 56 -0.83 -12.86 -15.03
CA GLU A 56 -1.58 -11.80 -15.73
C GLU A 56 -0.71 -10.83 -16.51
N ASP A 57 0.59 -10.73 -16.19
CA ASP A 57 1.52 -9.76 -16.76
C ASP A 57 2.36 -10.31 -17.93
N GLU A 58 2.23 -11.60 -18.24
CA GLU A 58 3.04 -12.27 -19.25
C GLU A 58 2.76 -11.73 -20.66
N GLY A 59 3.82 -11.37 -21.39
CA GLY A 59 3.73 -10.90 -22.77
C GLY A 59 3.30 -9.43 -22.94
N LEU A 60 3.08 -8.69 -21.86
CA LEU A 60 2.65 -7.29 -21.91
C LEU A 60 3.78 -6.29 -22.18
N GLY A 61 5.05 -6.74 -22.18
CA GLY A 61 6.21 -5.85 -22.36
C GLY A 61 6.38 -4.84 -21.22
N ILE A 62 5.97 -5.23 -20.01
CA ILE A 62 6.05 -4.39 -18.81
C ILE A 62 7.12 -4.90 -17.84
N VAL A 63 7.62 -4.00 -17.00
CA VAL A 63 8.44 -4.31 -15.83
C VAL A 63 7.77 -3.73 -14.59
N ARG A 64 7.51 -4.57 -13.59
CA ARG A 64 7.07 -4.08 -12.28
C ARG A 64 8.28 -3.83 -11.40
N MET A 65 8.35 -2.64 -10.82
CA MET A 65 9.41 -2.24 -9.91
C MET A 65 8.85 -1.29 -8.85
N ASP A 66 9.43 -1.30 -7.66
CA ASP A 66 8.98 -0.46 -6.56
C ASP A 66 9.42 1.01 -6.73
N GLY A 67 8.84 1.90 -5.92
CA GLY A 67 9.15 3.33 -6.00
C GLY A 67 10.61 3.67 -5.68
N ILE A 68 11.33 2.82 -4.93
CA ILE A 68 12.75 3.04 -4.62
C ILE A 68 13.60 2.83 -5.87
N ILE A 69 13.40 1.72 -6.60
CA ILE A 69 14.10 1.46 -7.86
C ILE A 69 13.76 2.55 -8.90
N ARG A 70 12.48 2.98 -8.96
CA ARG A 70 12.04 4.07 -9.83
C ARG A 70 12.77 5.38 -9.53
N GLN A 71 12.86 5.77 -8.26
CA GLN A 71 13.61 6.96 -7.81
C GLN A 71 15.09 6.87 -8.19
N ASN A 72 15.72 5.71 -7.94
CA ASN A 72 17.14 5.49 -8.22
C ASN A 72 17.45 5.56 -9.71
N ALA A 73 16.60 4.98 -10.56
CA ALA A 73 16.69 5.08 -12.01
C ALA A 73 16.20 6.43 -12.58
N MET A 74 15.57 7.27 -11.75
CA MET A 74 14.91 8.53 -12.13
C MET A 74 13.88 8.34 -13.25
N VAL A 75 12.97 7.39 -13.05
CA VAL A 75 11.89 7.01 -13.97
C VAL A 75 10.56 7.06 -13.24
N SER A 76 9.48 7.23 -13.98
CA SER A 76 8.12 7.33 -13.45
C SER A 76 7.27 6.17 -13.93
N LEU A 77 6.12 5.94 -13.29
CA LEU A 77 5.13 5.00 -13.82
C LEU A 77 4.71 5.38 -15.24
N GLY A 78 4.69 4.39 -16.14
CA GLY A 78 4.35 4.53 -17.55
C GLY A 78 5.53 4.83 -18.47
N ASP A 79 6.68 5.26 -17.93
CA ASP A 79 7.89 5.53 -18.71
C ASP A 79 8.46 4.23 -19.30
N ARG A 80 9.31 4.37 -20.32
CA ARG A 80 10.08 3.25 -20.85
C ARG A 80 11.47 3.23 -20.26
N VAL A 81 11.92 2.03 -19.90
CA VAL A 81 13.26 1.79 -19.34
C VAL A 81 13.96 0.69 -20.11
N ILE A 82 15.28 0.78 -20.16
CA ILE A 82 16.11 -0.25 -20.77
C ILE A 82 16.57 -1.18 -19.67
N ILE A 83 16.25 -2.47 -19.81
CA ILE A 83 16.74 -3.54 -18.94
C ILE A 83 17.85 -4.29 -19.68
N ARG A 84 18.99 -4.46 -19.02
CA ARG A 84 20.10 -5.27 -19.51
C ARG A 84 20.74 -6.09 -18.39
N ASN A 85 21.50 -7.12 -18.77
CA ASN A 85 22.23 -7.94 -17.81
C ASN A 85 23.29 -7.09 -17.06
N ALA A 86 23.32 -7.17 -15.73
CA ALA A 86 24.26 -6.42 -14.91
C ALA A 86 25.48 -7.27 -14.55
N THR A 87 26.67 -6.71 -14.72
CA THR A 87 27.87 -7.24 -14.10
C THR A 87 27.90 -6.78 -12.64
N VAL A 88 27.62 -7.70 -11.72
CA VAL A 88 27.58 -7.40 -10.29
C VAL A 88 28.80 -7.99 -9.59
N HIS A 89 29.49 -7.16 -8.80
CA HIS A 89 30.64 -7.57 -8.00
C HIS A 89 30.28 -7.60 -6.52
N GLU A 90 30.94 -8.46 -5.75
CA GLU A 90 30.80 -8.45 -4.28
C GLU A 90 31.39 -7.16 -3.69
N ALA A 91 30.60 -6.45 -2.88
CA ALA A 91 31.04 -5.24 -2.21
C ALA A 91 32.03 -5.59 -1.08
N LYS A 92 33.24 -5.02 -1.12
CA LYS A 92 34.17 -5.07 0.01
C LYS A 92 33.84 -4.01 1.05
N LYS A 93 33.43 -2.84 0.59
CA LYS A 93 33.07 -1.70 1.43
C LYS A 93 31.93 -0.92 0.81
N ALA A 94 30.95 -0.53 1.62
CA ALA A 94 29.89 0.39 1.26
C ALA A 94 29.81 1.52 2.30
N VAL A 95 29.80 2.77 1.85
CA VAL A 95 29.64 3.94 2.71
C VAL A 95 28.26 4.53 2.45
N ILE A 96 27.46 4.61 3.50
CA ILE A 96 26.09 5.11 3.44
C ILE A 96 25.88 6.24 4.44
N SER A 97 25.01 7.18 4.09
CA SER A 97 24.67 8.34 4.92
C SER A 97 23.16 8.45 5.04
N PRO A 98 22.62 8.77 6.23
CA PRO A 98 21.19 8.97 6.40
C PRO A 98 20.74 10.24 5.66
N ALA A 99 19.44 10.32 5.33
CA ALA A 99 18.86 11.56 4.83
C ALA A 99 18.82 12.64 5.92
N GLN A 100 18.59 12.26 7.18
CA GLN A 100 18.53 13.19 8.32
C GLN A 100 19.63 12.87 9.34
N PRO A 101 20.04 13.83 10.19
CA PRO A 101 21.05 13.56 11.21
C PRO A 101 20.51 12.51 12.19
N ILE A 102 21.22 11.40 12.32
CA ILE A 102 20.86 10.33 13.25
C ILE A 102 22.11 9.90 14.00
N ARG A 103 21.97 9.71 15.32
CA ARG A 103 23.00 9.12 16.17
C ARG A 103 22.76 7.61 16.22
N PHE A 104 23.81 6.85 15.96
CA PHE A 104 23.74 5.40 15.98
C PHE A 104 24.69 4.85 17.05
N SER A 105 24.34 3.71 17.64
CA SER A 105 25.22 2.98 18.53
C SER A 105 26.30 2.21 17.74
N ALA A 106 27.34 1.75 18.43
CA ALA A 106 28.31 0.81 17.86
C ALA A 106 27.59 -0.45 17.31
N GLY A 107 28.01 -0.96 16.14
CA GLY A 107 27.42 -2.14 15.50
C GLY A 107 26.22 -1.88 14.58
N PHE A 108 25.75 -0.63 14.44
CA PHE A 108 24.64 -0.30 13.53
C PHE A 108 24.95 -0.59 12.05
N GLY A 109 26.21 -0.52 11.64
CA GLY A 109 26.64 -0.93 10.30
C GLY A 109 26.36 -2.41 10.00
N ASP A 110 26.57 -3.29 10.99
CA ASP A 110 26.29 -4.72 10.85
C ASP A 110 24.79 -4.99 10.77
N PHE A 111 23.99 -4.25 11.54
CA PHE A 111 22.52 -4.30 11.45
C PHE A 111 22.04 -3.94 10.03
N ILE A 112 22.56 -2.85 9.45
CA ILE A 112 22.21 -2.47 8.08
C ILE A 112 22.69 -3.52 7.08
N ASN A 113 23.91 -4.05 7.25
CA ASN A 113 24.42 -5.10 6.37
C ASN A 113 23.45 -6.31 6.32
N ARG A 114 23.03 -6.83 7.48
CA ARG A 114 22.06 -7.95 7.55
C ARG A 114 20.76 -7.64 6.81
N ARG A 115 20.27 -6.39 6.87
CA ARG A 115 19.03 -5.96 6.18
C ARG A 115 19.20 -5.78 4.67
N LEU A 116 20.40 -5.45 4.21
CA LEU A 116 20.72 -5.24 2.80
C LEU A 116 21.35 -6.47 2.14
N LEU A 117 21.55 -7.56 2.89
CA LEU A 117 22.20 -8.77 2.39
C LEU A 117 21.54 -9.28 1.11
N GLY A 118 22.37 -9.53 0.10
CA GLY A 118 21.95 -9.99 -1.22
C GLY A 118 21.46 -8.90 -2.16
N ARG A 119 21.29 -7.66 -1.71
CA ARG A 119 20.77 -6.56 -2.55
C ARG A 119 21.87 -5.94 -3.41
N PRO A 120 21.56 -5.61 -4.69
CA PRO A 120 22.43 -4.80 -5.51
C PRO A 120 22.29 -3.32 -5.10
N ILE A 121 23.40 -2.61 -5.03
CA ILE A 121 23.45 -1.17 -4.78
C ILE A 121 24.45 -0.49 -5.73
N VAL A 122 24.18 0.77 -6.03
CA VAL A 122 25.02 1.65 -6.86
C VAL A 122 25.29 2.93 -6.09
N LYS A 123 26.44 3.56 -6.35
CA LYS A 123 26.73 4.90 -5.84
C LYS A 123 25.62 5.88 -6.27
N GLY A 124 25.05 6.59 -5.30
CA GLY A 124 23.98 7.54 -5.48
C GLY A 124 22.57 6.95 -5.28
N ASP A 125 22.45 5.63 -5.11
CA ASP A 125 21.17 5.01 -4.80
C ASP A 125 20.66 5.46 -3.43
N LYS A 126 19.35 5.64 -3.35
CA LYS A 126 18.59 5.71 -2.12
C LYS A 126 18.18 4.29 -1.72
N ILE A 127 18.39 3.97 -0.46
CA ILE A 127 17.99 2.71 0.17
C ILE A 127 17.10 3.02 1.36
N ILE A 128 16.13 2.16 1.64
CA ILE A 128 15.24 2.31 2.78
C ILE A 128 15.46 1.14 3.73
N VAL A 129 15.77 1.44 4.99
CA VAL A 129 15.98 0.44 6.03
C VAL A 129 14.88 0.59 7.07
N GLY A 130 14.14 -0.50 7.30
CA GLY A 130 13.15 -0.58 8.37
C GLY A 130 13.80 -0.79 9.73
N ILE A 131 13.53 0.12 10.67
CA ILE A 131 13.99 0.11 12.05
C ILE A 131 12.78 0.35 12.94
N LEU A 132 12.40 -0.66 13.75
CA LEU A 132 11.36 -0.55 14.77
C LEU A 132 10.00 -0.01 14.25
N GLY A 133 9.58 -0.43 13.05
CA GLY A 133 8.33 0.03 12.43
C GLY A 133 8.43 1.42 11.75
N THR A 134 9.60 2.06 11.79
CA THR A 134 9.90 3.25 10.98
C THR A 134 10.84 2.91 9.84
N THR A 135 10.67 3.55 8.69
CA THR A 135 11.54 3.38 7.53
C THR A 135 12.48 4.58 7.41
N LEU A 136 13.77 4.35 7.55
CA LEU A 136 14.79 5.39 7.44
C LEU A 136 15.47 5.33 6.06
N PRO A 137 15.46 6.43 5.28
CA PRO A 137 16.17 6.50 4.02
C PRO A 137 17.65 6.80 4.24
N PHE A 138 18.51 6.08 3.52
CA PHE A 138 19.94 6.31 3.42
C PHE A 138 20.34 6.46 1.95
N TYR A 139 21.46 7.13 1.70
CA TYR A 139 22.08 7.28 0.40
C TYR A 139 23.42 6.58 0.36
N VAL A 140 23.69 5.88 -0.74
CA VAL A 140 24.97 5.22 -0.99
C VAL A 140 25.97 6.26 -1.52
N GLU A 141 26.90 6.70 -0.69
CA GLU A 141 27.90 7.69 -1.11
C GLU A 141 29.05 7.07 -1.90
N GLN A 142 29.46 5.86 -1.50
CA GLN A 142 30.60 5.18 -2.09
C GLN A 142 30.49 3.66 -1.98
N THR A 143 30.92 2.97 -3.03
CA THR A 143 31.08 1.52 -3.07
C THR A 143 32.51 1.15 -3.49
N ASN A 144 33.01 0.02 -3.00
CA ASN A 144 34.28 -0.57 -3.44
C ASN A 144 34.09 -2.07 -3.71
N PRO A 145 34.25 -2.55 -4.95
CA PRO A 145 34.56 -1.79 -6.17
C PRO A 145 33.43 -0.81 -6.57
N GLY A 146 33.72 0.11 -7.49
CA GLY A 146 32.68 0.97 -8.07
C GLY A 146 31.78 0.20 -9.04
N GLY A 147 30.63 0.78 -9.39
CA GLY A 147 29.62 0.14 -10.23
C GLY A 147 28.50 -0.51 -9.42
N ILE A 148 27.80 -1.47 -10.01
CA ILE A 148 26.75 -2.25 -9.35
C ILE A 148 27.42 -3.31 -8.47
N VAL A 149 27.21 -3.22 -7.17
CA VAL A 149 27.78 -4.17 -6.21
C VAL A 149 26.71 -4.82 -5.35
N GLN A 150 26.92 -6.08 -4.99
CA GLN A 150 26.06 -6.83 -4.09
C GLN A 150 26.59 -6.74 -2.67
N ILE A 151 25.72 -6.44 -1.71
CA ILE A 151 26.04 -6.55 -0.28
C ILE A 151 26.03 -8.03 0.12
N THR A 152 27.12 -8.48 0.74
CA THR A 152 27.28 -9.84 1.27
C THR A 152 27.66 -9.80 2.75
N SER A 153 27.71 -10.98 3.39
CA SER A 153 28.17 -11.13 4.78
C SER A 153 29.59 -10.59 5.00
N ASN A 154 30.41 -10.51 3.95
CA ASN A 154 31.79 -10.03 4.01
C ASN A 154 31.91 -8.51 3.76
N THR A 155 30.83 -7.84 3.39
CA THR A 155 30.86 -6.41 3.10
C THR A 155 31.00 -5.59 4.38
N HIS A 156 31.98 -4.69 4.43
CA HIS A 156 32.07 -3.74 5.53
C HIS A 156 31.21 -2.49 5.25
N VAL A 157 30.06 -2.37 5.93
CA VAL A 157 29.13 -1.24 5.80
C VAL A 157 29.47 -0.16 6.82
N VAL A 158 29.82 1.03 6.34
CA VAL A 158 30.14 2.20 7.17
C VAL A 158 28.98 3.20 7.07
N VAL A 159 28.38 3.52 8.21
CA VAL A 159 27.28 4.49 8.30
C VAL A 159 27.83 5.82 8.82
N LYS A 160 27.65 6.90 8.07
CA LYS A 160 27.96 8.26 8.53
C LYS A 160 26.81 8.80 9.38
N GLU A 161 27.12 9.68 10.34
CA GLU A 161 26.11 10.34 11.17
C GLU A 161 25.53 11.60 10.51
N LYS A 162 26.29 12.23 9.63
CA LYS A 162 25.89 13.47 8.95
C LYS A 162 25.02 13.15 7.73
N PRO A 163 23.98 13.97 7.46
CA PRO A 163 23.20 13.90 6.23
C PRO A 163 24.07 13.95 4.98
N SER A 164 23.61 13.28 3.92
CA SER A 164 24.24 13.41 2.60
C SER A 164 23.98 14.81 2.00
N GLU A 165 25.00 15.43 1.42
CA GLU A 165 24.84 16.69 0.66
C GLU A 165 23.99 16.54 -0.62
N MET A 166 23.63 15.30 -0.98
CA MET A 166 22.78 14.96 -2.13
C MET A 166 21.30 15.34 -1.92
N GLU A 167 20.94 15.88 -0.76
CA GLU A 167 19.58 16.26 -0.34
C GLU A 167 19.09 17.62 -0.88
N LYS A 168 19.87 18.33 -1.73
CA LYS A 168 19.51 19.69 -2.18
C LYS A 168 18.20 19.79 -2.98
N HIS A 169 17.57 18.68 -3.34
CA HIS A 169 16.23 18.65 -3.93
C HIS A 169 15.24 18.06 -2.93
N LEU A 170 14.28 18.88 -2.46
CA LEU A 170 13.18 18.55 -1.55
C LEU A 170 12.13 17.60 -2.19
N ILE A 171 12.56 16.51 -2.82
CA ILE A 171 11.64 15.50 -3.33
C ILE A 171 11.20 14.62 -2.15
N PRO A 172 9.88 14.54 -1.86
CA PRO A 172 9.39 13.71 -0.78
C PRO A 172 9.78 12.24 -0.97
N SER A 173 9.99 11.51 0.13
CA SER A 173 10.37 10.09 0.05
C SER A 173 9.20 9.13 -0.19
N VAL A 174 7.97 9.60 0.00
CA VAL A 174 6.72 8.81 0.01
C VAL A 174 6.34 8.41 -1.42
N THR A 175 5.95 7.16 -1.62
CA THR A 175 5.51 6.61 -2.92
C THR A 175 4.02 6.23 -2.87
N TYR A 176 3.39 5.94 -4.02
CA TYR A 176 2.00 5.46 -4.01
C TYR A 176 1.83 4.14 -3.26
N GLU A 177 2.87 3.30 -3.26
CA GLU A 177 2.89 2.04 -2.53
C GLU A 177 2.94 2.21 -1.00
N ASP A 178 3.23 3.42 -0.52
CA ASP A 178 3.18 3.80 0.89
C ASP A 178 1.82 4.39 1.30
N ILE A 179 0.85 4.43 0.39
CA ILE A 179 -0.51 4.91 0.65
C ILE A 179 -1.49 3.74 0.56
N GLY A 180 -2.16 3.44 1.67
CA GLY A 180 -3.18 2.39 1.72
C GLY A 180 -4.60 2.95 1.54
N GLY A 181 -5.47 2.21 0.85
CA GLY A 181 -6.92 2.45 0.86
C GLY A 181 -7.44 3.63 0.04
N LEU A 182 -6.60 4.28 -0.77
CA LEU A 182 -6.95 5.45 -1.57
C LEU A 182 -6.72 5.25 -3.08
N LYS A 183 -6.93 4.03 -3.58
CA LYS A 183 -6.61 3.66 -4.97
C LYS A 183 -7.39 4.48 -5.99
N GLU A 184 -8.68 4.71 -5.75
CA GLU A 184 -9.53 5.49 -6.65
C GLU A 184 -9.12 6.96 -6.67
N GLU A 185 -8.86 7.54 -5.50
CA GLU A 185 -8.43 8.92 -5.33
C GLU A 185 -7.07 9.15 -5.97
N ILE A 186 -6.12 8.23 -5.78
CA ILE A 186 -4.81 8.26 -6.44
C ILE A 186 -5.00 8.25 -7.95
N SER A 187 -5.82 7.34 -8.51
CA SER A 187 -6.06 7.30 -9.96
C SER A 187 -6.56 8.64 -10.51
N ARG A 188 -7.51 9.28 -9.82
CA ARG A 188 -8.02 10.61 -10.21
C ARG A 188 -6.94 11.69 -10.13
N ILE A 189 -6.13 11.69 -9.08
CA ILE A 189 -5.05 12.67 -8.92
C ILE A 189 -3.98 12.48 -10.00
N ARG A 190 -3.66 11.23 -10.36
CA ARG A 190 -2.71 10.93 -11.44
C ARG A 190 -3.17 11.50 -12.77
N GLU A 191 -4.45 11.33 -13.12
CA GLU A 191 -5.02 11.93 -14.33
C GLU A 191 -4.97 13.46 -14.31
N MET A 192 -5.21 14.08 -13.15
CA MET A 192 -5.26 15.53 -13.01
C MET A 192 -3.88 16.19 -12.92
N ILE A 193 -2.86 15.48 -12.42
CA ILE A 193 -1.55 16.06 -12.11
C ILE A 193 -0.42 15.44 -12.92
N GLU A 194 -0.34 14.11 -13.01
CA GLU A 194 0.75 13.46 -13.77
C GLU A 194 0.60 13.67 -15.27
N LEU A 195 -0.63 13.56 -15.78
CA LEU A 195 -0.88 13.63 -17.22
C LEU A 195 -0.50 15.00 -17.81
N PRO A 196 -0.90 16.16 -17.21
CA PRO A 196 -0.45 17.47 -17.68
C PRO A 196 1.07 17.67 -17.62
N LEU A 197 1.72 17.18 -16.57
CA LEU A 197 3.16 17.39 -16.37
C LEU A 197 4.01 16.52 -17.30
N LYS A 198 3.58 15.29 -17.57
CA LYS A 198 4.32 14.34 -18.42
C LYS A 198 4.02 14.49 -19.90
N HIS A 199 2.76 14.78 -20.25
CA HIS A 199 2.27 14.80 -21.63
C HIS A 199 1.55 16.11 -21.98
N PRO A 200 2.22 17.27 -21.86
CA PRO A 200 1.61 18.57 -22.18
C PRO A 200 1.13 18.65 -23.64
N GLU A 201 1.76 17.93 -24.56
CA GLU A 201 1.41 17.87 -25.98
C GLU A 201 -0.03 17.39 -26.23
N LEU A 202 -0.57 16.55 -25.34
CA LEU A 202 -1.96 16.07 -25.45
C LEU A 202 -2.96 17.20 -25.23
N PHE A 203 -2.70 18.06 -24.24
CA PHE A 203 -3.55 19.20 -23.90
C PHE A 203 -3.47 20.27 -24.99
N GLU A 204 -2.27 20.54 -25.49
CA GLU A 204 -2.07 21.48 -26.60
C GLU A 204 -2.81 21.03 -27.87
N LYS A 205 -2.72 19.75 -28.22
CA LYS A 205 -3.40 19.20 -29.41
C LYS A 205 -4.93 19.21 -29.28
N LEU A 206 -5.44 18.99 -28.07
CA LEU A 206 -6.87 19.03 -27.78
C LEU A 206 -7.40 20.47 -27.60
N GLY A 207 -6.52 21.46 -27.45
CA GLY A 207 -6.90 22.85 -27.22
C GLY A 207 -7.58 23.06 -25.86
N ILE A 208 -7.26 22.23 -24.87
CA ILE A 208 -7.82 22.32 -23.51
C ILE A 208 -6.73 22.75 -22.53
N GLU A 209 -7.12 23.55 -21.53
CA GLU A 209 -6.20 23.93 -20.46
C GLU A 209 -6.14 22.82 -19.39
N PRO A 210 -4.94 22.51 -18.85
CA PRO A 210 -4.82 21.62 -17.71
C PRO A 210 -5.41 22.26 -16.44
N PRO A 211 -5.84 21.45 -15.45
CA PRO A 211 -6.35 21.98 -14.20
C PRO A 211 -5.26 22.75 -13.46
N LYS A 212 -5.62 23.93 -12.91
CA LYS A 212 -4.67 24.79 -12.19
C LYS A 212 -4.58 24.42 -10.72
N GLY A 213 -5.66 23.89 -10.15
CA GLY A 213 -5.72 23.59 -8.73
C GLY A 213 -6.59 22.40 -8.38
N VAL A 214 -6.09 21.57 -7.46
CA VAL A 214 -6.81 20.43 -6.90
C VAL A 214 -7.06 20.69 -5.41
N LEU A 215 -8.32 20.65 -4.99
CA LEU A 215 -8.70 20.75 -3.57
C LEU A 215 -8.98 19.35 -3.01
N LEU A 216 -8.14 18.90 -2.10
CA LEU A 216 -8.31 17.69 -1.31
C LEU A 216 -9.10 18.02 -0.03
N HIS A 217 -10.18 17.29 0.24
CA HIS A 217 -10.94 17.53 1.47
C HIS A 217 -11.49 16.26 2.13
N GLY A 218 -11.72 16.30 3.43
CA GLY A 218 -12.32 15.20 4.22
C GLY A 218 -11.84 15.22 5.67
N PRO A 219 -12.10 14.18 6.48
CA PRO A 219 -11.69 14.15 7.88
C PRO A 219 -10.16 14.29 8.07
N PRO A 220 -9.69 14.75 9.24
CA PRO A 220 -8.27 14.76 9.56
C PRO A 220 -7.70 13.33 9.61
N GLY A 221 -6.40 13.19 9.33
CA GLY A 221 -5.71 11.90 9.45
C GLY A 221 -6.00 10.88 8.33
N THR A 222 -6.69 11.27 7.25
CA THR A 222 -6.95 10.41 6.08
C THR A 222 -5.82 10.41 5.04
N GLY A 223 -4.71 11.11 5.29
CA GLY A 223 -3.53 11.07 4.41
C GLY A 223 -3.51 12.08 3.25
N LYS A 224 -4.21 13.23 3.35
CA LYS A 224 -4.22 14.28 2.30
C LYS A 224 -2.81 14.77 1.96
N THR A 225 -2.01 15.07 2.98
CA THR A 225 -0.61 15.50 2.86
C THR A 225 0.28 14.39 2.29
N LEU A 226 0.01 13.12 2.63
CA LEU A 226 0.78 11.97 2.12
C LEU A 226 0.57 11.78 0.62
N ILE A 227 -0.66 11.90 0.14
CA ILE A 227 -0.95 11.79 -1.30
C ILE A 227 -0.24 12.89 -2.08
N ALA A 228 -0.30 14.15 -1.63
CA ALA A 228 0.38 15.25 -2.31
C ALA A 228 1.89 15.01 -2.41
N LYS A 229 2.51 14.50 -1.33
CA LYS A 229 3.93 14.12 -1.30
C LYS A 229 4.24 12.98 -2.28
N ALA A 230 3.39 11.97 -2.35
CA ALA A 230 3.58 10.85 -3.28
C ALA A 230 3.49 11.29 -4.75
N VAL A 231 2.54 12.15 -5.08
CA VAL A 231 2.37 12.65 -6.45
C VAL A 231 3.58 13.50 -6.88
N ALA A 232 4.09 14.34 -5.99
CA ALA A 232 5.28 15.13 -6.27
C ALA A 232 6.52 14.27 -6.50
N ASN A 233 6.66 13.23 -5.69
CA ASN A 233 7.74 12.26 -5.84
C ASN A 233 7.64 11.49 -7.17
N GLU A 234 6.45 11.02 -7.55
CA GLU A 234 6.22 10.24 -8.78
C GLU A 234 6.29 11.08 -10.07
N THR A 235 6.02 12.37 -9.96
CA THR A 235 6.20 13.32 -11.07
C THR A 235 7.62 13.89 -11.15
N ASN A 236 8.48 13.58 -10.17
CA ASN A 236 9.78 14.22 -9.97
C ASN A 236 9.67 15.77 -9.99
N ALA A 237 8.56 16.31 -9.50
CA ALA A 237 8.31 17.74 -9.44
C ALA A 237 8.89 18.32 -8.14
N TYR A 238 9.33 19.58 -8.18
CA TYR A 238 9.75 20.29 -6.98
C TYR A 238 8.56 20.46 -6.03
N PHE A 239 8.68 20.00 -4.78
CA PHE A 239 7.59 20.03 -3.81
C PHE A 239 7.78 21.16 -2.81
N ILE A 240 6.80 22.07 -2.77
CA ILE A 240 6.75 23.15 -1.80
C ILE A 240 5.55 22.91 -0.90
N SER A 241 5.78 22.81 0.40
CA SER A 241 4.72 22.62 1.40
C SER A 241 4.54 23.90 2.20
N LEU A 242 3.30 24.32 2.36
CA LEU A 242 2.92 25.47 3.15
C LEU A 242 1.77 25.08 4.09
N ASN A 243 1.89 25.42 5.37
CA ASN A 243 0.82 25.21 6.33
C ASN A 243 0.06 26.53 6.55
N GLY A 244 -1.27 26.52 6.43
CA GLY A 244 -2.10 27.72 6.52
C GLY A 244 -1.81 28.59 7.76
N PRO A 245 -1.82 28.03 8.98
CA PRO A 245 -1.50 28.77 10.20
C PRO A 245 -0.10 29.40 10.22
N GLU A 246 0.90 28.84 9.52
CA GLU A 246 2.27 29.39 9.49
C GLU A 246 2.36 30.72 8.72
N ILE A 247 1.47 30.95 7.76
CA ILE A 247 1.38 32.22 7.02
C ILE A 247 0.79 33.33 7.89
N MET A 248 -0.06 32.98 8.84
CA MET A 248 -0.80 33.93 9.68
C MET A 248 0.11 34.52 10.76
N SER A 249 0.96 35.47 10.39
CA SER A 249 1.81 36.22 11.31
C SER A 249 1.07 37.44 11.87
N LYS A 250 1.52 37.92 13.05
CA LYS A 250 0.98 39.14 13.68
C LYS A 250 1.50 40.43 13.00
N PHE A 251 2.45 40.33 12.07
CA PHE A 251 3.12 41.47 11.48
C PHE A 251 2.51 41.84 10.12
N TYR A 252 2.28 43.13 9.92
CA TYR A 252 1.57 43.64 8.74
C TYR A 252 2.36 43.39 7.46
N GLY A 253 1.76 42.73 6.46
CA GLY A 253 2.31 42.56 5.10
C GLY A 253 3.26 41.37 4.91
N GLU A 254 3.79 40.80 6.00
CA GLU A 254 4.71 39.65 5.96
C GLU A 254 4.05 38.40 5.36
N SER A 255 2.79 38.13 5.74
CA SER A 255 2.00 37.01 5.21
C SER A 255 1.81 37.06 3.69
N GLU A 256 1.60 38.25 3.13
CA GLU A 256 1.41 38.44 1.69
C GLU A 256 2.74 38.29 0.93
N GLU A 257 3.82 38.82 1.50
CA GLU A 257 5.16 38.71 0.92
C GLU A 257 5.65 37.26 0.93
N ASN A 258 5.41 36.52 2.02
CA ASN A 258 5.71 35.10 2.10
C ASN A 258 4.94 34.30 1.03
N LEU A 259 3.64 34.54 0.86
CA LEU A 259 2.87 33.91 -0.22
C LEU A 259 3.45 34.24 -1.61
N ARG A 260 3.83 35.50 -1.87
CA ARG A 260 4.47 35.88 -3.16
C ARG A 260 5.78 35.15 -3.38
N LYS A 261 6.66 35.10 -2.37
CA LYS A 261 7.97 34.42 -2.45
C LYS A 261 7.80 32.93 -2.76
N MET A 262 6.84 32.26 -2.12
CA MET A 262 6.60 30.83 -2.33
C MET A 262 6.10 30.53 -3.76
N PHE A 263 5.20 31.35 -4.29
CA PHE A 263 4.76 31.21 -5.69
C PHE A 263 5.88 31.52 -6.70
N GLN A 264 6.76 32.47 -6.39
CA GLN A 264 7.94 32.75 -7.22
C GLN A 264 8.94 31.59 -7.19
N GLU A 265 9.23 31.04 -6.01
CA GLU A 265 10.08 29.85 -5.87
C GLU A 265 9.52 28.66 -6.64
N ALA A 266 8.19 28.47 -6.61
CA ALA A 266 7.51 27.45 -7.40
C ALA A 266 7.70 27.67 -8.91
N GLU A 267 7.64 28.91 -9.39
CA GLU A 267 7.81 29.26 -10.80
C GLU A 267 9.27 29.08 -11.26
N GLU A 268 10.23 29.45 -10.43
CA GLU A 268 11.67 29.30 -10.71
C GLU A 268 12.09 27.82 -10.78
N ASN A 269 11.49 26.96 -9.95
CA ASN A 269 11.81 25.53 -9.86
C ASN A 269 10.83 24.63 -10.65
N ALA A 270 10.08 25.19 -11.60
CA ALA A 270 9.11 24.46 -12.40
C ALA A 270 9.78 23.32 -13.25
N PRO A 271 9.20 22.10 -13.32
CA PRO A 271 7.87 21.70 -12.84
C PRO A 271 7.79 21.52 -11.32
N SER A 272 6.75 22.10 -10.70
CA SER A 272 6.58 22.15 -9.25
C SER A 272 5.14 21.93 -8.80
N ILE A 273 4.99 21.42 -7.58
CA ILE A 273 3.73 21.25 -6.89
C ILE A 273 3.76 22.11 -5.62
N LEU A 274 2.85 23.07 -5.54
CA LEU A 274 2.64 23.90 -4.35
C LEU A 274 1.50 23.31 -3.53
N PHE A 275 1.82 22.73 -2.39
CA PHE A 275 0.86 22.16 -1.46
C PHE A 275 0.56 23.13 -0.32
N ILE A 276 -0.71 23.48 -0.16
CA ILE A 276 -1.22 24.35 0.91
C ILE A 276 -2.10 23.51 1.83
N ASP A 277 -1.59 23.14 2.99
CA ASP A 277 -2.34 22.46 4.04
C ASP A 277 -3.16 23.46 4.86
N GLU A 278 -4.27 23.00 5.45
CA GLU A 278 -5.21 23.83 6.22
C GLU A 278 -5.54 25.17 5.53
N ILE A 279 -5.87 25.09 4.23
CA ILE A 279 -6.13 26.30 3.41
C ILE A 279 -7.30 27.14 3.94
N ASP A 280 -8.22 26.53 4.70
CA ASP A 280 -9.30 27.23 5.39
C ASP A 280 -8.81 28.23 6.45
N ALA A 281 -7.59 28.08 6.97
CA ALA A 281 -6.99 29.03 7.91
C ALA A 281 -6.60 30.36 7.23
N ILE A 282 -6.12 30.32 5.98
CA ILE A 282 -5.70 31.52 5.23
C ILE A 282 -6.76 32.06 4.29
N ALA A 283 -7.78 31.26 3.97
CA ALA A 283 -8.86 31.66 3.08
C ALA A 283 -10.28 31.33 3.60
N PRO A 284 -10.62 31.73 4.83
CA PRO A 284 -11.98 31.58 5.34
C PRO A 284 -12.99 32.45 4.56
N LYS A 285 -14.28 32.15 4.72
CA LYS A 285 -15.37 32.97 4.17
C LYS A 285 -15.28 34.41 4.63
N ARG A 286 -15.33 35.35 3.70
CA ARG A 286 -15.25 36.81 3.94
C ARG A 286 -16.23 37.35 4.99
N GLU A 287 -17.38 36.70 5.15
CA GLU A 287 -18.41 37.03 6.13
C GLU A 287 -17.99 36.69 7.57
N GLU A 288 -17.16 35.65 7.74
CA GLU A 288 -16.64 35.17 9.03
C GLU A 288 -15.35 35.90 9.43
N VAL A 289 -14.73 36.63 8.49
CA VAL A 289 -13.46 37.34 8.67
C VAL A 289 -13.67 38.71 9.33
N THR A 290 -13.17 38.87 10.56
CA THR A 290 -13.17 40.14 11.29
C THR A 290 -11.91 40.97 11.05
N GLY A 291 -10.78 40.35 10.69
CA GLY A 291 -9.49 41.02 10.48
C GLY A 291 -9.26 41.51 9.05
N GLU A 292 -8.75 42.74 8.87
CA GLU A 292 -8.37 43.29 7.56
C GLU A 292 -7.16 42.56 6.94
N VAL A 293 -6.29 41.99 7.77
CA VAL A 293 -5.12 41.20 7.32
C VAL A 293 -5.58 39.92 6.61
N GLU A 294 -6.49 39.16 7.23
CA GLU A 294 -7.06 37.93 6.69
C GLU A 294 -7.71 38.16 5.31
N ARG A 295 -8.51 39.22 5.17
CA ARG A 295 -9.15 39.56 3.88
C ARG A 295 -8.14 39.83 2.77
N ARG A 296 -7.02 40.48 3.11
CA ARG A 296 -5.94 40.78 2.15
C ARG A 296 -5.16 39.53 1.76
N VAL A 297 -4.89 38.63 2.70
CA VAL A 297 -4.28 37.32 2.41
C VAL A 297 -5.16 36.51 1.44
N VAL A 298 -6.49 36.46 1.66
CA VAL A 298 -7.42 35.81 0.72
C VAL A 298 -7.33 36.46 -0.67
N ALA A 299 -7.40 37.79 -0.74
CA ALA A 299 -7.33 38.52 -2.00
C ALA A 299 -6.01 38.28 -2.74
N GLN A 300 -4.89 38.23 -2.00
CA GLN A 300 -3.57 37.95 -2.56
C GLN A 300 -3.48 36.53 -3.11
N LEU A 301 -3.98 35.52 -2.40
CA LEU A 301 -4.01 34.15 -2.87
C LEU A 301 -4.85 34.02 -4.16
N LEU A 302 -6.01 34.67 -4.22
CA LEU A 302 -6.85 34.71 -5.43
C LEU A 302 -6.10 35.33 -6.61
N ALA A 303 -5.42 36.46 -6.39
CA ALA A 303 -4.63 37.14 -7.42
C ALA A 303 -3.45 36.28 -7.92
N LEU A 304 -2.78 35.55 -7.02
CA LEU A 304 -1.70 34.63 -7.38
C LEU A 304 -2.22 33.45 -8.21
N MET A 305 -3.34 32.84 -7.82
CA MET A 305 -3.98 31.75 -8.58
C MET A 305 -4.42 32.19 -9.97
N ASP A 306 -5.02 33.39 -10.09
CA ASP A 306 -5.43 33.95 -11.38
C ASP A 306 -4.22 34.32 -12.24
N GLY A 307 -3.12 34.75 -11.61
CA GLY A 307 -1.85 35.12 -12.23
C GLY A 307 -1.01 33.94 -12.73
N LEU A 308 -1.35 32.70 -12.35
CA LEU A 308 -0.67 31.50 -12.86
C LEU A 308 -0.85 31.40 -14.38
N LYS A 309 0.26 31.61 -15.10
CA LYS A 309 0.32 31.52 -16.57
C LYS A 309 -0.07 30.11 -17.03
N THR A 310 -0.79 30.05 -18.14
CA THR A 310 -1.39 28.83 -18.71
C THR A 310 -0.41 27.75 -19.19
N ARG A 311 0.91 27.98 -19.11
CA ARG A 311 1.93 27.01 -19.54
C ARG A 311 2.17 25.86 -18.55
N GLY A 312 1.34 25.72 -17.51
CA GLY A 312 1.00 24.41 -16.92
C GLY A 312 2.09 23.66 -16.16
N LYS A 313 3.16 24.33 -15.71
CA LYS A 313 4.24 23.66 -14.96
C LYS A 313 4.13 23.77 -13.44
N ILE A 314 3.18 24.55 -12.94
CA ILE A 314 2.91 24.69 -11.50
C ILE A 314 1.49 24.21 -11.27
N ILE A 315 1.32 23.30 -10.33
CA ILE A 315 0.02 22.79 -9.90
C ILE A 315 -0.13 23.11 -8.42
N VAL A 316 -1.26 23.73 -8.05
CA VAL A 316 -1.55 24.06 -6.65
C VAL A 316 -2.49 23.01 -6.06
N ILE A 317 -2.08 22.38 -4.97
CA ILE A 317 -2.90 21.42 -4.23
C ILE A 317 -3.28 22.06 -2.90
N GLY A 318 -4.58 22.28 -2.67
CA GLY A 318 -5.09 22.74 -1.38
C GLY A 318 -5.63 21.56 -0.57
N ALA A 319 -5.40 21.53 0.73
CA ALA A 319 -6.00 20.54 1.63
C ALA A 319 -6.81 21.23 2.74
N THR A 320 -8.01 20.72 3.03
CA THR A 320 -8.85 21.22 4.12
C THR A 320 -9.72 20.12 4.73
N ASN A 321 -9.94 20.21 6.04
CA ASN A 321 -10.94 19.36 6.71
C ASN A 321 -12.35 19.97 6.64
N ARG A 322 -12.45 21.27 6.32
CA ARG A 322 -13.68 22.06 6.35
C ARG A 322 -13.92 22.78 5.02
N PRO A 323 -14.28 22.05 3.94
CA PRO A 323 -14.48 22.65 2.61
C PRO A 323 -15.60 23.71 2.56
N ASN A 324 -16.50 23.71 3.55
CA ASN A 324 -17.58 24.69 3.68
C ASN A 324 -17.14 25.98 4.39
N ALA A 325 -15.96 26.02 5.03
CA ALA A 325 -15.39 27.21 5.66
C ALA A 325 -14.56 28.05 4.68
N LEU A 326 -14.12 27.45 3.57
CA LEU A 326 -13.33 28.09 2.52
C LEU A 326 -14.14 29.15 1.73
N ASP A 327 -13.48 30.24 1.31
CA ASP A 327 -14.05 31.23 0.40
C ASP A 327 -14.53 30.55 -0.91
N PRO A 328 -15.82 30.65 -1.28
CA PRO A 328 -16.35 30.05 -2.52
C PRO A 328 -15.65 30.52 -3.80
N ALA A 329 -15.02 31.69 -3.77
CA ALA A 329 -14.26 32.23 -4.91
C ALA A 329 -13.08 31.33 -5.28
N LEU A 330 -12.45 30.64 -4.31
CA LEU A 330 -11.33 29.74 -4.56
C LEU A 330 -11.75 28.46 -5.31
N ARG A 331 -13.01 28.05 -5.17
CA ARG A 331 -13.58 26.82 -5.77
C ARG A 331 -14.17 27.02 -7.17
N ARG A 332 -13.94 28.19 -7.77
CA ARG A 332 -14.43 28.51 -9.12
C ARG A 332 -13.47 27.95 -10.18
N PRO A 333 -13.97 27.62 -11.38
CA PRO A 333 -13.13 27.22 -12.51
C PRO A 333 -11.98 28.21 -12.75
N GLY A 334 -10.79 27.68 -13.01
CA GLY A 334 -9.55 28.48 -13.14
C GLY A 334 -8.76 28.67 -11.84
N ARG A 335 -9.24 28.17 -10.70
CA ARG A 335 -8.53 28.14 -9.41
C ARG A 335 -8.47 26.70 -8.89
N PHE A 336 -9.19 26.35 -7.83
CA PHE A 336 -9.47 24.95 -7.49
C PHE A 336 -10.67 24.47 -8.29
N ASP A 337 -10.43 24.11 -9.54
CA ASP A 337 -11.42 23.62 -10.49
C ASP A 337 -11.71 22.12 -10.34
N ARG A 338 -10.88 21.42 -9.56
CA ARG A 338 -11.06 20.01 -9.19
C ARG A 338 -11.14 19.84 -7.67
N GLU A 339 -12.09 19.03 -7.22
CA GLU A 339 -12.26 18.67 -5.82
C GLU A 339 -12.23 17.14 -5.67
N ILE A 340 -11.49 16.66 -4.69
CA ILE A 340 -11.36 15.24 -4.39
C ILE A 340 -11.67 15.02 -2.91
N VAL A 341 -12.66 14.17 -2.67
CA VAL A 341 -13.04 13.76 -1.32
C VAL A 341 -12.15 12.61 -0.89
N ILE A 342 -11.42 12.78 0.20
CA ILE A 342 -10.64 11.72 0.84
C ILE A 342 -11.42 11.30 2.09
N GLY A 343 -12.12 10.17 1.98
CA GLY A 343 -13.00 9.62 3.00
C GLY A 343 -12.29 8.78 4.06
N VAL A 344 -13.10 8.19 4.95
CA VAL A 344 -12.64 7.15 5.88
C VAL A 344 -12.46 5.85 5.09
N PRO A 345 -11.36 5.10 5.29
CA PRO A 345 -11.11 3.86 4.56
C PRO A 345 -12.12 2.77 4.91
N ASP A 346 -12.49 1.97 3.90
CA ASP A 346 -13.26 0.73 4.07
C ASP A 346 -12.39 -0.37 4.70
N LYS A 347 -12.97 -1.55 4.97
CA LYS A 347 -12.25 -2.69 5.56
C LYS A 347 -10.99 -3.04 4.76
N ASN A 348 -11.08 -3.08 3.42
CA ASN A 348 -9.95 -3.40 2.57
C ASN A 348 -8.87 -2.31 2.66
N GLY A 349 -9.27 -1.04 2.64
CA GLY A 349 -8.40 0.11 2.81
C GLY A 349 -7.69 0.12 4.15
N ARG A 350 -8.37 -0.24 5.24
CA ARG A 350 -7.75 -0.39 6.57
C ARG A 350 -6.73 -1.51 6.60
N LYS A 351 -7.04 -2.69 6.03
CA LYS A 351 -6.07 -3.78 5.87
C LYS A 351 -4.84 -3.32 5.10
N GLU A 352 -5.06 -2.56 4.03
CA GLU A 352 -4.01 -1.99 3.20
C GLU A 352 -3.13 -0.98 3.95
N ILE A 353 -3.71 -0.13 4.80
CA ILE A 353 -2.99 0.82 5.66
C ILE A 353 -2.20 0.06 6.73
N LEU A 354 -2.81 -0.95 7.37
CA LEU A 354 -2.14 -1.83 8.32
C LEU A 354 -0.91 -2.51 7.69
N GLN A 355 -1.03 -3.03 6.46
CA GLN A 355 0.10 -3.62 5.72
C GLN A 355 1.24 -2.63 5.48
N VAL A 356 0.94 -1.34 5.25
CA VAL A 356 1.96 -0.31 5.09
C VAL A 356 2.67 -0.05 6.42
N HIS A 357 1.94 0.21 7.50
CA HIS A 357 2.54 0.54 8.79
C HIS A 357 3.20 -0.64 9.50
N THR A 358 2.82 -1.88 9.17
CA THR A 358 3.47 -3.10 9.66
C THR A 358 4.62 -3.56 8.76
N ARG A 359 4.89 -2.87 7.65
CA ARG A 359 5.99 -3.21 6.73
C ARG A 359 7.33 -3.11 7.45
N GLY A 360 8.02 -4.24 7.59
CA GLY A 360 9.33 -4.31 8.26
C GLY A 360 9.26 -4.37 9.79
N MET A 361 8.06 -4.41 10.37
CA MET A 361 7.86 -4.68 11.79
C MET A 361 8.01 -6.19 12.06
N PRO A 362 8.78 -6.62 13.07
CA PRO A 362 8.88 -8.02 13.45
C PRO A 362 7.60 -8.44 14.18
N ILE A 363 6.60 -8.88 13.43
CA ILE A 363 5.33 -9.37 13.99
C ILE A 363 5.42 -10.89 14.11
N ALA A 364 5.12 -11.40 15.30
CA ALA A 364 4.91 -12.81 15.55
C ALA A 364 3.40 -13.09 15.51
N PRO A 365 2.84 -13.52 14.36
CA PRO A 365 1.41 -13.83 14.27
C PRO A 365 1.10 -15.10 15.08
N ASP A 366 -0.06 -15.11 15.73
CA ASP A 366 -0.50 -16.29 16.46
C ASP A 366 -0.69 -17.48 15.49
N PRO A 367 -0.29 -18.70 15.89
CA PRO A 367 -0.37 -19.86 15.01
C PRO A 367 -1.81 -20.38 14.97
N ASP A 368 -2.67 -19.77 14.15
CA ASP A 368 -3.98 -20.33 13.84
C ASP A 368 -3.80 -21.64 13.06
N LEU A 369 -3.94 -22.76 13.79
CA LEU A 369 -3.75 -24.10 13.26
C LEU A 369 -4.69 -24.42 12.09
N LYS A 370 -5.88 -23.81 12.05
CA LYS A 370 -6.85 -24.01 10.97
C LYS A 370 -6.34 -23.35 9.69
N VAL A 371 -5.91 -22.10 9.77
CA VAL A 371 -5.36 -21.34 8.64
C VAL A 371 -4.10 -22.02 8.09
N VAL A 372 -3.17 -22.41 8.97
CA VAL A 372 -1.94 -23.13 8.59
C VAL A 372 -2.29 -24.44 7.86
N ARG A 373 -3.18 -25.24 8.44
CA ARG A 373 -3.57 -26.53 7.88
C ARG A 373 -4.24 -26.38 6.52
N ASP A 374 -5.17 -25.43 6.39
CA ASP A 374 -5.93 -25.23 5.17
C ASP A 374 -5.00 -24.76 4.03
N ARG A 375 -4.02 -23.90 4.31
CA ARG A 375 -2.98 -23.55 3.34
C ARG A 375 -2.06 -24.70 2.99
N LEU A 376 -1.56 -25.46 3.97
CA LEU A 376 -0.70 -26.61 3.68
C LEU A 376 -1.42 -27.66 2.83
N ARG A 377 -2.74 -27.83 3.01
CA ARG A 377 -3.57 -28.68 2.15
C ARG A 377 -3.64 -28.16 0.72
N GLU A 378 -3.83 -26.85 0.55
CA GLU A 378 -3.83 -26.22 -0.76
C GLU A 378 -2.49 -26.37 -1.47
N MET A 379 -1.38 -26.08 -0.78
CA MET A 379 -0.02 -26.29 -1.30
C MET A 379 0.25 -27.76 -1.67
N ASN A 380 -0.25 -28.71 -0.87
CA ASN A 380 -0.16 -30.13 -1.19
C ASN A 380 -1.02 -30.51 -2.41
N ARG A 381 -2.19 -29.89 -2.59
CA ARG A 381 -3.02 -30.10 -3.77
C ARG A 381 -2.32 -29.58 -5.03
N GLU A 382 -1.76 -28.38 -4.98
CA GLU A 382 -0.97 -27.80 -6.07
C GLU A 382 0.24 -28.68 -6.42
N ALA A 383 0.97 -29.15 -5.39
CA ALA A 383 2.12 -30.02 -5.57
C ALA A 383 1.73 -31.41 -6.13
N ARG A 384 0.57 -31.98 -5.74
CA ARG A 384 0.06 -33.23 -6.33
C ARG A 384 -0.30 -33.08 -7.81
N ILE A 385 -0.99 -32.00 -8.17
CA ILE A 385 -1.29 -31.70 -9.58
C ILE A 385 0.02 -31.60 -10.38
N ARG A 386 1.07 -31.03 -9.79
CA ARG A 386 2.39 -30.93 -10.40
C ARG A 386 3.10 -32.30 -10.51
N LEU A 387 2.99 -33.17 -9.50
CA LEU A 387 3.49 -34.55 -9.56
C LEU A 387 2.81 -35.35 -10.68
N ASP A 388 1.48 -35.28 -10.79
CA ASP A 388 0.73 -35.97 -11.84
C ASP A 388 1.18 -35.52 -13.25
N ARG A 389 1.50 -34.23 -13.42
CA ARG A 389 2.06 -33.69 -14.66
C ARG A 389 3.46 -34.22 -14.95
N LEU A 390 4.34 -34.26 -13.94
CA LEU A 390 5.70 -34.80 -14.08
C LEU A 390 5.68 -36.30 -14.45
N GLN A 391 4.81 -37.09 -13.81
CA GLN A 391 4.59 -38.49 -14.16
C GLN A 391 4.06 -38.66 -15.57
N GLY A 392 3.11 -37.82 -15.99
CA GLY A 392 2.64 -37.80 -17.38
C GLY A 392 3.75 -37.53 -18.39
N ILE A 393 4.72 -36.67 -18.04
CA ILE A 393 5.90 -36.40 -18.89
C ILE A 393 6.83 -37.62 -18.92
N GLU A 394 7.11 -38.26 -17.78
CA GLU A 394 7.89 -39.50 -17.74
C GLU A 394 7.26 -40.60 -18.60
N ASP A 395 5.94 -40.76 -18.55
CA ASP A 395 5.21 -41.77 -19.33
C ASP A 395 5.24 -41.45 -20.83
N LEU A 396 5.16 -40.18 -21.23
CA LEU A 396 5.29 -39.78 -22.63
C LEU A 396 6.69 -40.10 -23.17
N ILE A 397 7.73 -39.89 -22.36
CA ILE A 397 9.12 -40.19 -22.73
C ILE A 397 9.33 -41.72 -22.82
N LYS A 398 8.85 -42.50 -21.83
CA LYS A 398 8.97 -43.97 -21.81
C LYS A 398 8.23 -44.67 -22.95
N ASN A 399 7.11 -44.09 -23.42
CA ASN A 399 6.30 -44.64 -24.51
C ASN A 399 6.79 -44.25 -25.92
N GLY A 400 7.94 -43.57 -26.05
CA GLY A 400 8.56 -43.26 -27.35
C GLY A 400 7.79 -42.24 -28.19
N LYS A 401 7.10 -41.29 -27.55
CA LYS A 401 6.31 -40.25 -28.23
C LYS A 401 7.19 -39.18 -28.90
N SER A 402 6.62 -38.43 -29.85
CA SER A 402 7.36 -37.43 -30.63
C SER A 402 7.88 -36.29 -29.75
N ARG A 403 9.00 -35.67 -30.17
CA ARG A 403 9.64 -34.55 -29.47
C ARG A 403 8.68 -33.37 -29.27
N GLU A 404 7.78 -33.14 -30.22
CA GLU A 404 6.76 -32.08 -30.14
C GLU A 404 5.74 -32.32 -29.02
N GLU A 405 5.32 -33.58 -28.81
CA GLU A 405 4.39 -33.94 -27.74
C GLU A 405 5.03 -33.80 -26.35
N VAL A 406 6.31 -34.16 -26.21
CA VAL A 406 7.06 -33.98 -24.96
C VAL A 406 7.29 -32.49 -24.66
N MET A 407 7.64 -31.70 -25.67
CA MET A 407 7.80 -30.25 -25.54
C MET A 407 6.49 -29.56 -25.15
N ALA A 408 5.38 -29.94 -25.78
CA ALA A 408 4.06 -29.43 -25.42
C ALA A 408 3.67 -29.79 -23.98
N ALA A 409 4.06 -30.97 -23.48
CA ALA A 409 3.83 -31.38 -22.09
C ALA A 409 4.71 -30.60 -21.08
N LEU A 410 5.95 -30.27 -21.44
CA LEU A 410 6.86 -29.46 -20.61
C LEU A 410 6.35 -28.03 -20.39
N GLU A 411 5.52 -27.49 -21.29
CA GLU A 411 4.88 -26.16 -21.12
C GLU A 411 3.89 -26.12 -19.94
N TRP A 412 3.40 -27.28 -19.48
CA TRP A 412 2.46 -27.39 -18.35
C TRP A 412 3.16 -27.40 -17.00
N LEU A 413 4.49 -27.55 -16.97
CA LEU A 413 5.29 -27.41 -15.76
C LEU A 413 5.56 -25.94 -15.45
N PRO A 414 5.75 -25.58 -14.17
CA PRO A 414 6.24 -24.25 -13.83
C PRO A 414 7.56 -23.98 -14.56
N LYS A 415 7.62 -22.84 -15.26
CA LYS A 415 8.63 -22.54 -16.30
C LYS A 415 10.10 -22.77 -15.90
N ASN A 416 10.47 -22.79 -14.62
CA ASN A 416 11.85 -23.14 -14.22
C ASN A 416 12.19 -24.61 -14.49
N GLU A 417 11.30 -25.53 -14.12
CA GLU A 417 11.52 -26.98 -14.34
C GLU A 417 11.36 -27.32 -15.82
N GLY A 418 10.35 -26.75 -16.48
CA GLY A 418 10.17 -26.91 -17.92
C GLY A 418 11.35 -26.37 -18.73
N MET A 419 12.00 -25.29 -18.29
CA MET A 419 13.16 -24.70 -18.98
C MET A 419 14.47 -25.45 -18.67
N GLU A 420 14.65 -25.97 -17.45
CA GLU A 420 15.78 -26.84 -17.10
C GLU A 420 15.72 -28.15 -17.90
N MET A 421 14.54 -28.76 -18.00
CA MET A 421 14.29 -29.92 -18.86
C MET A 421 14.42 -29.61 -20.35
N ASN A 422 13.96 -28.45 -20.81
CA ASN A 422 14.13 -28.02 -22.21
C ASN A 422 15.60 -27.69 -22.54
N ARG A 423 16.39 -27.25 -21.55
CA ARG A 423 17.84 -27.07 -21.70
C ARG A 423 18.56 -28.40 -21.87
N LEU A 424 18.16 -29.43 -21.11
CA LEU A 424 18.63 -30.81 -21.26
C LEU A 424 18.23 -31.42 -22.62
N LEU A 425 17.09 -31.01 -23.20
CA LEU A 425 16.67 -31.36 -24.57
C LEU A 425 17.49 -30.69 -25.70
N GLY A 426 18.60 -30.03 -25.40
CA GLY A 426 19.49 -29.43 -26.40
C GLY A 426 18.93 -28.15 -27.00
N GLY A 427 18.84 -27.09 -26.21
CA GLY A 427 18.54 -25.75 -26.70
C GLY A 427 19.70 -25.18 -27.55
N SER A 428 19.57 -25.27 -28.89
CA SER A 428 20.41 -24.70 -29.96
C SER A 428 21.36 -25.67 -30.69
N ARG A 429 20.83 -26.57 -31.53
CA ARG A 429 21.54 -27.02 -32.74
C ARG A 429 20.62 -26.96 -33.96
N SER A 430 21.11 -26.25 -34.98
CA SER A 430 20.52 -26.11 -36.31
C SER A 430 20.34 -27.44 -37.01
N HIS A 431 19.31 -27.52 -37.86
CA HIS A 431 19.03 -28.57 -38.84
C HIS A 431 20.26 -29.37 -39.29
N THR A 432 20.25 -30.67 -39.06
CA THR A 432 20.63 -31.73 -40.01
C THR A 432 20.06 -33.05 -39.49
N GLU A 433 19.44 -33.81 -40.39
CA GLU A 433 18.94 -35.18 -40.16
C GLU A 433 20.12 -36.14 -40.02
N GLU A 434 20.05 -37.07 -39.05
CA GLU A 434 20.19 -38.53 -39.22
C GLU A 434 20.40 -39.19 -37.83
N ASP A 435 19.60 -40.23 -37.60
CA ASP A 435 19.59 -41.26 -36.55
C ASP A 435 20.57 -41.17 -35.37
N GLY A 436 20.00 -41.11 -34.16
CA GLY A 436 20.71 -41.44 -32.91
C GLY A 436 19.94 -40.99 -31.67
N ALA A 437 19.36 -41.95 -30.95
CA ALA A 437 18.62 -41.84 -29.68
C ALA A 437 18.80 -40.51 -28.92
N LEU A 438 17.69 -39.77 -28.76
CA LEU A 438 17.59 -38.62 -27.87
C LEU A 438 18.15 -38.96 -26.48
N GLU A 439 18.88 -38.02 -25.88
CA GLU A 439 19.31 -37.96 -24.47
C GLU A 439 18.09 -37.94 -23.51
N SER A 440 17.31 -39.02 -23.57
CA SER A 440 16.06 -39.24 -22.84
C SER A 440 16.36 -39.52 -21.37
N GLU A 441 17.57 -40.01 -21.09
CA GLU A 441 18.05 -40.45 -19.80
C GLU A 441 18.27 -39.27 -18.83
N GLU A 442 18.90 -38.17 -19.25
CA GLU A 442 19.12 -36.98 -18.39
C GLU A 442 17.81 -36.28 -18.00
N ILE A 443 16.84 -36.23 -18.90
CA ILE A 443 15.52 -35.64 -18.61
C ILE A 443 14.71 -36.58 -17.73
N LEU A 444 14.79 -37.90 -17.95
CA LEU A 444 14.22 -38.90 -17.05
C LEU A 444 14.85 -38.80 -15.66
N GLU A 445 16.15 -38.55 -15.55
CA GLU A 445 16.84 -38.35 -14.27
C GLU A 445 16.39 -37.05 -13.58
N GLU A 446 16.32 -35.92 -14.29
CA GLU A 446 15.92 -34.64 -13.67
C GLU A 446 14.40 -34.59 -13.37
N THR A 447 13.55 -35.18 -14.22
CA THR A 447 12.11 -35.38 -13.93
C THR A 447 11.93 -36.28 -12.71
N ALA A 448 12.63 -37.40 -12.62
CA ALA A 448 12.58 -38.29 -11.46
C ALA A 448 13.10 -37.59 -10.19
N ARG A 449 14.17 -36.80 -10.28
CA ARG A 449 14.72 -36.02 -9.17
C ARG A 449 13.75 -34.97 -8.66
N LEU A 450 13.11 -34.22 -9.56
CA LEU A 450 12.11 -33.21 -9.21
C LEU A 450 10.84 -33.86 -8.65
N SER A 451 10.38 -34.95 -9.25
CA SER A 451 9.31 -35.80 -8.73
C SER A 451 9.63 -36.26 -7.31
N GLU A 452 10.82 -36.81 -7.06
CA GLU A 452 11.22 -37.29 -5.74
C GLU A 452 11.30 -36.15 -4.70
N LYS A 453 11.89 -35.00 -5.06
CA LYS A 453 11.95 -33.82 -4.19
C LYS A 453 10.55 -33.36 -3.80
N LEU A 454 9.66 -33.23 -4.78
CA LEU A 454 8.28 -32.77 -4.58
C LEU A 454 7.47 -33.80 -3.78
N GLN A 455 7.69 -35.09 -4.01
CA GLN A 455 7.05 -36.18 -3.26
C GLN A 455 7.50 -36.21 -1.79
N ARG A 456 8.78 -35.92 -1.52
CA ARG A 456 9.32 -35.74 -0.15
C ARG A 456 8.68 -34.53 0.54
N GLU A 457 8.54 -33.40 -0.15
CA GLU A 457 7.88 -32.19 0.39
C GLU A 457 6.39 -32.45 0.69
N VAL A 458 5.65 -33.05 -0.25
CA VAL A 458 4.24 -33.42 -0.06
C VAL A 458 4.08 -34.39 1.12
N SER A 459 4.97 -35.37 1.25
CA SER A 459 4.97 -36.33 2.36
C SER A 459 5.26 -35.65 3.71
N LYS A 460 6.22 -34.72 3.75
CA LYS A 460 6.50 -33.92 4.96
C LYS A 460 5.30 -33.06 5.35
N ARG A 461 4.74 -32.29 4.41
CA ARG A 461 3.54 -31.48 4.63
C ARG A 461 2.34 -32.34 5.06
N ALA A 462 2.16 -33.53 4.48
CA ALA A 462 1.08 -34.45 4.85
C ALA A 462 1.20 -34.94 6.31
N LYS A 463 2.40 -35.32 6.75
CA LYS A 463 2.67 -35.68 8.16
C LYS A 463 2.36 -34.50 9.10
N ILE A 464 2.70 -33.28 8.69
CA ILE A 464 2.40 -32.06 9.44
C ILE A 464 0.89 -31.80 9.50
N ILE A 465 0.17 -31.90 8.38
CA ILE A 465 -1.30 -31.74 8.32
C ILE A 465 -2.01 -32.76 9.22
N GLU A 466 -1.51 -34.00 9.26
CA GLU A 466 -2.03 -35.04 10.15
C GLU A 466 -1.76 -34.69 11.63
N ALA A 467 -0.53 -34.26 11.96
CA ALA A 467 -0.18 -33.80 13.30
C ALA A 467 -1.04 -32.60 13.76
N LEU A 468 -1.39 -31.69 12.84
CA LEU A 468 -2.27 -30.53 13.07
C LEU A 468 -3.75 -30.91 13.22
N SER A 469 -4.16 -32.10 12.77
CA SER A 469 -5.54 -32.58 12.88
C SER A 469 -5.84 -33.26 14.23
N GLY A 470 -4.81 -33.58 15.01
CA GLY A 470 -4.96 -34.09 16.38
C GLY A 470 -5.39 -33.00 17.36
N LYS A 471 -6.09 -33.37 18.45
CA LYS A 471 -6.46 -32.47 19.56
C LYS A 471 -5.22 -32.04 20.40
N LYS A 472 -4.16 -31.51 19.77
CA LYS A 472 -3.01 -30.94 20.47
C LYS A 472 -3.22 -29.45 20.73
N LYS A 473 -2.72 -28.99 21.87
CA LYS A 473 -2.84 -27.60 22.34
C LYS A 473 -1.98 -26.66 21.50
N GLU A 474 -2.38 -25.40 21.39
CA GLU A 474 -1.66 -24.30 20.70
C GLU A 474 -0.16 -24.20 21.04
N LYS A 475 0.27 -24.65 22.23
CA LYS A 475 1.68 -24.68 22.64
C LYS A 475 2.58 -25.58 21.79
N ASP A 476 2.02 -26.56 21.07
CA ASP A 476 2.79 -27.42 20.16
C ASP A 476 2.92 -26.83 18.74
N ALA A 477 2.16 -25.77 18.43
CA ALA A 477 2.06 -25.22 17.08
C ALA A 477 3.37 -24.63 16.56
N SER A 478 4.09 -23.88 17.40
CA SER A 478 5.37 -23.25 17.02
C SER A 478 6.43 -24.31 16.66
N LYS A 479 6.51 -25.39 17.45
CA LYS A 479 7.39 -26.53 17.17
C LYS A 479 7.05 -27.27 15.89
N ILE A 480 5.76 -27.29 15.51
CA ILE A 480 5.31 -27.91 14.25
C ILE A 480 5.69 -27.03 13.06
N ILE A 481 5.56 -25.70 13.19
CA ILE A 481 5.96 -24.72 12.16
C ILE A 481 7.49 -24.72 11.99
N ASP A 482 8.25 -24.92 13.06
CA ASP A 482 9.71 -25.07 12.99
C ASP A 482 10.16 -26.30 12.18
N GLY A 483 9.32 -27.33 12.09
CA GLY A 483 9.57 -28.53 11.28
C GLY A 483 9.38 -28.35 9.77
N LEU A 484 8.88 -27.19 9.32
CA LEU A 484 8.71 -26.85 7.91
C LEU A 484 10.04 -26.48 7.25
N SER A 485 10.11 -26.60 5.91
CA SER A 485 11.22 -26.01 5.14
C SER A 485 11.18 -24.47 5.27
N GLU A 486 12.31 -23.79 5.01
CA GLU A 486 12.34 -22.32 5.06
C GLU A 486 11.34 -21.67 4.10
N GLU A 487 11.17 -22.21 2.89
CA GLU A 487 10.18 -21.76 1.91
C GLU A 487 8.75 -21.89 2.44
N ASP A 488 8.41 -23.05 3.02
CA ASP A 488 7.08 -23.31 3.58
C ASP A 488 6.82 -22.44 4.81
N ARG A 489 7.83 -22.24 5.67
CA ARG A 489 7.73 -21.39 6.86
C ARG A 489 7.47 -19.94 6.46
N ASN A 490 8.20 -19.41 5.49
CA ASN A 490 8.00 -18.05 5.00
C ASN A 490 6.60 -17.86 4.43
N GLU A 491 6.09 -18.84 3.68
CA GLU A 491 4.76 -18.81 3.09
C GLU A 491 3.66 -18.90 4.17
N VAL A 492 3.82 -19.77 5.17
CA VAL A 492 2.89 -19.90 6.29
C VAL A 492 2.86 -18.62 7.13
N THR A 493 4.02 -18.05 7.48
CA THR A 493 4.12 -16.80 8.23
C THR A 493 3.44 -15.65 7.48
N ARG A 494 3.61 -15.59 6.15
CA ARG A 494 2.96 -14.57 5.30
C ARG A 494 1.44 -14.64 5.39
N ILE A 495 0.88 -15.84 5.38
CA ILE A 495 -0.58 -16.05 5.39
C ILE A 495 -1.17 -15.83 6.77
N LEU A 496 -0.47 -16.26 7.81
CA LEU A 496 -0.83 -15.95 9.19
C LEU A 496 -0.86 -14.44 9.43
N LEU A 497 0.14 -13.72 8.92
CA LEU A 497 0.17 -12.26 8.99
C LEU A 497 -1.01 -11.65 8.21
N ASP A 498 -1.25 -12.07 6.98
CA ASP A 498 -2.36 -11.54 6.17
C ASP A 498 -3.73 -11.78 6.82
N HIS A 499 -3.92 -12.95 7.42
CA HIS A 499 -5.12 -13.29 8.19
C HIS A 499 -5.27 -12.38 9.41
N PHE A 500 -4.20 -12.24 10.20
CA PHE A 500 -4.21 -11.38 11.38
C PHE A 500 -4.51 -9.91 11.05
N LEU A 501 -3.91 -9.37 9.97
CA LEU A 501 -4.20 -8.00 9.53
C LEU A 501 -5.65 -7.84 9.03
N ASN A 502 -6.23 -8.90 8.44
CA ASN A 502 -7.64 -8.88 8.05
C ASN A 502 -8.58 -8.86 9.27
N GLU A 503 -8.29 -9.63 10.31
CA GLU A 503 -9.04 -9.57 11.58
C GLU A 503 -8.94 -8.18 12.23
N LEU A 504 -7.74 -7.59 12.27
CA LEU A 504 -7.55 -6.22 12.77
C LEU A 504 -8.36 -5.21 11.96
N ALA A 505 -8.43 -5.37 10.63
CA ALA A 505 -9.23 -4.49 9.78
C ALA A 505 -10.75 -4.60 10.06
N GLU A 506 -11.24 -5.77 10.49
CA GLU A 506 -12.64 -5.99 10.90
C GLU A 506 -12.97 -5.20 12.17
N VAL A 507 -12.09 -5.22 13.17
CA VAL A 507 -12.36 -4.59 14.48
C VAL A 507 -11.99 -3.10 14.55
N THR A 508 -11.28 -2.56 13.56
CA THR A 508 -10.86 -1.14 13.49
C THR A 508 -11.86 -0.25 12.75
N HIS A 509 -13.16 -0.48 12.94
CA HIS A 509 -14.19 0.26 12.23
C HIS A 509 -14.13 1.77 12.53
N GLY A 510 -14.23 2.59 11.49
CA GLY A 510 -14.12 4.06 11.61
C GLY A 510 -12.72 4.61 11.83
N PHE A 511 -11.68 3.76 11.94
CA PHE A 511 -10.29 4.23 12.07
C PHE A 511 -9.81 4.84 10.74
N VAL A 512 -9.16 5.99 10.81
CA VAL A 512 -8.45 6.60 9.67
C VAL A 512 -6.98 6.18 9.66
N GLY A 513 -6.24 6.59 8.63
CA GLY A 513 -4.82 6.28 8.49
C GLY A 513 -3.99 6.64 9.72
N ALA A 514 -4.20 7.83 10.27
CA ALA A 514 -3.52 8.29 11.49
C ALA A 514 -3.89 7.45 12.74
N ASP A 515 -5.12 6.96 12.85
CA ASP A 515 -5.55 6.13 13.98
C ASP A 515 -4.90 4.74 13.89
N ILE A 516 -4.84 4.17 12.69
CA ILE A 516 -4.15 2.90 12.45
C ILE A 516 -2.65 3.03 12.70
N GLU A 517 -2.04 4.14 12.28
CA GLU A 517 -0.65 4.44 12.59
C GLU A 517 -0.42 4.51 14.11
N ALA A 518 -1.30 5.21 14.84
CA ALA A 518 -1.25 5.29 16.30
C ALA A 518 -1.42 3.91 16.95
N LEU A 519 -2.34 3.08 16.44
CA LEU A 519 -2.55 1.70 16.88
C LEU A 519 -1.28 0.85 16.73
N VAL A 520 -0.66 0.88 15.55
CA VAL A 520 0.57 0.13 15.25
C VAL A 520 1.73 0.64 16.11
N LYS A 521 1.86 1.95 16.31
CA LYS A 521 2.86 2.56 17.19
C LYS A 521 2.66 2.12 18.65
N GLU A 522 1.43 2.15 19.16
CA GLU A 522 1.16 1.75 20.53
C GLU A 522 1.39 0.24 20.74
N ALA A 523 1.08 -0.60 19.75
CA ALA A 523 1.43 -2.02 19.77
C ALA A 523 2.96 -2.23 19.83
N ALA A 524 3.74 -1.49 19.03
CA ALA A 524 5.20 -1.53 19.12
C ALA A 524 5.72 -1.03 20.48
N MET A 525 5.11 0.01 21.04
CA MET A 525 5.44 0.51 22.38
C MET A 525 5.12 -0.51 23.48
N ASN A 526 4.04 -1.27 23.36
CA ASN A 526 3.72 -2.38 24.28
C ASN A 526 4.80 -3.47 24.24
N ALA A 527 5.25 -3.84 23.03
CA ALA A 527 6.36 -4.77 22.87
C ALA A 527 7.67 -4.21 23.47
N LEU A 528 7.95 -2.91 23.28
CA LEU A 528 9.13 -2.26 23.84
C LEU A 528 9.07 -2.20 25.37
N ARG A 529 7.92 -1.83 25.96
CA ARG A 529 7.70 -1.80 27.42
C ARG A 529 7.96 -3.15 28.08
N ARG A 530 7.75 -4.26 27.36
CA ARG A 530 8.03 -5.62 27.84
C ARG A 530 9.54 -5.90 27.97
N ILE A 531 10.35 -5.27 27.13
CA ILE A 531 11.80 -5.49 27.05
C ILE A 531 12.60 -4.38 27.76
N LEU A 532 11.99 -3.20 27.96
CA LEU A 532 12.60 -2.06 28.62
C LEU A 532 13.22 -2.36 30.00
N PRO A 533 12.66 -3.25 30.85
CA PRO A 533 13.31 -3.66 32.11
C PRO A 533 14.66 -4.36 31.92
N ASP A 534 14.90 -4.97 30.77
CA ASP A 534 16.12 -5.70 30.44
C ASP A 534 17.16 -4.79 29.73
N ILE A 535 16.82 -3.53 29.48
CA ILE A 535 17.69 -2.55 28.81
C ILE A 535 18.31 -1.63 29.86
N ASN A 536 19.64 -1.56 29.87
CA ASN A 536 20.35 -0.52 30.63
C ASN A 536 20.30 0.81 29.85
N LEU A 537 19.50 1.76 30.34
CA LEU A 537 19.32 3.08 29.71
C LEU A 537 20.56 3.99 29.82
N GLU A 538 21.54 3.62 30.65
CA GLU A 538 22.80 4.37 30.81
C GLU A 538 23.85 4.00 29.74
N GLU A 539 23.65 2.88 29.03
CA GLU A 539 24.55 2.45 27.96
C GLU A 539 24.22 3.12 26.63
N GLU A 540 25.25 3.52 25.88
CA GLU A 540 25.10 4.17 24.56
C GLU A 540 24.61 3.21 23.47
N SER A 541 24.57 1.90 23.74
CA SER A 541 24.21 0.87 22.75
C SER A 541 23.33 -0.23 23.33
N ILE A 542 22.27 -0.60 22.59
CA ILE A 542 21.44 -1.75 22.93
C ILE A 542 22.13 -3.04 22.44
N PRO A 543 22.32 -4.07 23.29
CA PRO A 543 22.87 -5.35 22.87
C PRO A 543 22.10 -5.99 21.69
N PRO A 544 22.79 -6.54 20.68
CA PRO A 544 22.14 -7.17 19.51
C PRO A 544 21.15 -8.29 19.88
N GLU A 545 21.41 -9.02 20.95
CA GLU A 545 20.57 -10.10 21.47
C GLU A 545 19.18 -9.61 21.92
N ILE A 546 19.09 -8.38 22.42
CA ILE A 546 17.83 -7.75 22.82
C ILE A 546 17.03 -7.33 21.60
N LEU A 547 17.70 -6.82 20.57
CA LEU A 547 17.08 -6.46 19.29
C LEU A 547 16.52 -7.68 18.56
N GLU A 548 17.18 -8.83 18.65
CA GLU A 548 16.72 -10.09 18.05
C GLU A 548 15.49 -10.69 18.77
N ARG A 549 15.28 -10.37 20.05
CA ARG A 549 14.09 -10.81 20.82
C ARG A 549 12.88 -9.89 20.68
N LEU A 550 13.04 -8.72 20.06
CA LEU A 550 11.98 -7.74 19.96
C LEU A 550 10.98 -8.13 18.87
N GLU A 551 9.87 -8.72 19.31
CA GLU A 551 8.75 -9.09 18.45
C GLU A 551 7.43 -8.48 18.96
N VAL A 552 6.59 -8.01 18.03
CA VAL A 552 5.25 -7.51 18.31
C VAL A 552 4.26 -8.65 18.17
N THR A 553 3.45 -8.88 19.20
CA THR A 553 2.51 -10.01 19.28
C THR A 553 1.07 -9.53 19.12
N ARG A 554 0.14 -10.46 18.87
CA ARG A 554 -1.31 -10.17 18.84
C ARG A 554 -1.80 -9.47 20.10
N LYS A 555 -1.29 -9.88 21.27
CA LYS A 555 -1.63 -9.26 22.56
C LYS A 555 -1.28 -7.77 22.59
N ASP A 556 -0.16 -7.39 22.00
CA ASP A 556 0.30 -5.99 21.99
C ASP A 556 -0.68 -5.10 21.20
N PHE A 557 -1.24 -5.61 20.09
CA PHE A 557 -2.31 -4.95 19.33
C PHE A 557 -3.64 -4.89 20.07
N LEU A 558 -4.03 -5.98 20.74
CA LEU A 558 -5.27 -6.02 21.53
C LEU A 558 -5.23 -5.05 22.72
N GLU A 559 -4.07 -4.90 23.37
CA GLU A 559 -3.89 -3.87 24.41
C GLU A 559 -3.93 -2.45 23.82
N ALA A 560 -3.33 -2.24 22.64
CA ALA A 560 -3.37 -0.95 21.96
C ALA A 560 -4.79 -0.53 21.53
N LEU A 561 -5.65 -1.49 21.13
CA LEU A 561 -7.06 -1.23 20.82
C LEU A 561 -7.88 -0.71 22.02
N LYS A 562 -7.41 -0.95 23.26
CA LYS A 562 -8.08 -0.43 24.47
C LYS A 562 -7.80 1.05 24.72
N THR A 563 -6.74 1.60 24.12
CA THR A 563 -6.27 2.97 24.37
C THR A 563 -6.49 3.88 23.16
N VAL A 564 -6.44 3.33 21.95
CA VAL A 564 -6.57 4.09 20.70
C VAL A 564 -8.02 4.15 20.27
N GLU A 565 -8.58 5.37 20.25
CA GLU A 565 -9.94 5.65 19.78
C GLU A 565 -9.93 6.24 18.36
N PRO A 566 -10.95 5.93 17.53
CA PRO A 566 -11.05 6.47 16.17
C PRO A 566 -11.31 7.97 16.16
N SER A 567 -10.52 8.71 15.39
CA SER A 567 -10.65 10.15 15.24
C SER A 567 -11.86 10.56 14.39
N ALA A 568 -12.25 9.76 13.39
CA ALA A 568 -13.39 10.08 12.52
C ALA A 568 -14.74 10.05 13.25
N LEU A 569 -14.88 9.21 14.28
CA LEU A 569 -16.10 9.16 15.10
C LEU A 569 -16.26 10.40 16.01
N ARG A 570 -15.23 11.24 16.17
CA ARG A 570 -15.34 12.50 16.94
C ARG A 570 -16.08 13.61 16.20
N GLU A 571 -16.19 13.55 14.87
CA GLU A 571 -16.89 14.58 14.06
C GLU A 571 -18.29 14.15 13.57
N VAL A 572 -18.64 12.88 13.74
CA VAL A 572 -19.92 12.30 13.30
C VAL A 572 -20.44 11.42 14.42
N PHE A 573 -21.63 11.73 14.94
CA PHE A 573 -22.39 10.84 15.82
C PHE A 573 -22.83 9.59 15.01
N VAL A 574 -21.89 8.75 14.61
CA VAL A 574 -22.14 7.41 14.11
C VAL A 574 -22.03 6.49 15.30
N GLU A 575 -23.16 5.97 15.73
CA GLU A 575 -23.21 4.92 16.73
C GLU A 575 -22.96 3.59 16.04
N VAL A 576 -22.17 2.70 16.66
CA VAL A 576 -22.16 1.29 16.30
C VAL A 576 -23.17 0.63 17.24
N PRO A 577 -24.33 0.19 16.75
CA PRO A 577 -25.32 -0.42 17.60
C PRO A 577 -24.84 -1.79 18.08
N ASP A 578 -24.99 -2.06 19.37
CA ASP A 578 -24.61 -3.30 20.05
C ASP A 578 -25.79 -4.28 20.20
N ILE A 579 -26.98 -3.85 19.77
CA ILE A 579 -28.25 -4.57 19.92
C ILE A 579 -28.42 -5.54 18.76
N THR A 580 -28.82 -6.78 19.03
CA THR A 580 -29.08 -7.82 18.02
C THR A 580 -30.58 -8.10 17.87
N TRP A 581 -30.98 -8.88 16.86
CA TRP A 581 -32.37 -9.34 16.74
C TRP A 581 -32.84 -10.15 17.95
N SER A 582 -31.91 -10.77 18.69
CA SER A 582 -32.22 -11.58 19.88
C SER A 582 -32.57 -10.72 21.11
N ASP A 583 -32.06 -9.49 21.16
CA ASP A 583 -32.30 -8.55 22.26
C ASP A 583 -33.67 -7.85 22.17
N VAL A 584 -34.30 -7.88 21.00
CA VAL A 584 -35.64 -7.32 20.80
C VAL A 584 -36.70 -8.41 21.01
N GLY A 585 -37.57 -8.29 22.01
CA GLY A 585 -38.66 -9.26 22.23
C GLY A 585 -39.82 -9.13 21.22
N GLY A 586 -40.34 -10.26 20.73
CA GLY A 586 -41.56 -10.30 19.89
C GLY A 586 -41.41 -9.73 18.48
N LEU A 587 -42.51 -9.21 17.91
CA LEU A 587 -42.58 -8.50 16.62
C LEU A 587 -41.99 -9.26 15.41
N LEU A 588 -42.22 -10.58 15.34
CA LEU A 588 -41.61 -11.45 14.32
C LEU A 588 -41.87 -10.98 12.88
N GLU A 589 -43.10 -10.57 12.57
CA GLU A 589 -43.44 -10.05 11.24
C GLU A 589 -42.67 -8.77 10.90
N VAL A 590 -42.61 -7.81 11.83
CA VAL A 590 -41.89 -6.54 11.62
C VAL A 590 -40.39 -6.78 11.45
N LYS A 591 -39.81 -7.68 12.27
CA LYS A 591 -38.40 -8.08 12.12
C LYS A 591 -38.15 -8.66 10.73
N GLN A 592 -39.01 -9.56 10.27
CA GLN A 592 -38.88 -10.16 8.95
C GLN A 592 -38.94 -9.09 7.85
N THR A 593 -39.88 -8.15 7.92
CA THR A 593 -39.97 -7.04 6.96
C THR A 593 -38.72 -6.15 6.97
N LEU A 594 -38.14 -5.87 8.15
CA LEU A 594 -36.90 -5.08 8.24
C LEU A 594 -35.69 -5.83 7.66
N LYS A 595 -35.61 -7.15 7.84
CA LYS A 595 -34.58 -7.97 7.19
C LYS A 595 -34.67 -7.87 5.67
N GLU A 596 -35.87 -7.97 5.12
CA GLU A 596 -36.11 -7.90 3.68
C GLU A 596 -35.86 -6.50 3.10
N ALA A 597 -36.25 -5.45 3.83
CA ALA A 597 -36.18 -4.08 3.35
C ALA A 597 -34.83 -3.38 3.59
N VAL A 598 -34.08 -3.78 4.62
CA VAL A 598 -32.83 -3.11 5.02
C VAL A 598 -31.64 -4.04 4.91
N GLU A 599 -31.71 -5.23 5.52
CA GLU A 599 -30.56 -6.15 5.60
C GLU A 599 -30.22 -6.75 4.24
N TRP A 600 -31.21 -7.27 3.50
CA TRP A 600 -30.96 -7.93 2.22
C TRP A 600 -30.38 -7.03 1.13
N PRO A 601 -30.86 -5.78 0.93
CA PRO A 601 -30.23 -4.86 -0.03
C PRO A 601 -28.78 -4.54 0.28
N ILE A 602 -28.41 -4.49 1.57
CA ILE A 602 -27.03 -4.20 2.01
C ILE A 602 -26.13 -5.43 1.84
N LYS A 603 -26.59 -6.62 2.26
CA LYS A 603 -25.79 -7.86 2.19
C LYS A 603 -25.71 -8.47 0.79
N TYR A 604 -26.76 -8.33 -0.02
CA TYR A 604 -26.89 -9.03 -1.31
C TYR A 604 -27.15 -8.09 -2.51
N PRO A 605 -26.39 -7.00 -2.72
CA PRO A 605 -26.68 -6.02 -3.78
C PRO A 605 -26.69 -6.62 -5.19
N LYS A 606 -25.78 -7.57 -5.46
CA LYS A 606 -25.69 -8.24 -6.78
C LYS A 606 -26.95 -9.03 -7.15
N SER A 607 -27.65 -9.58 -6.16
CA SER A 607 -28.89 -10.33 -6.39
C SER A 607 -30.02 -9.40 -6.83
N PHE A 608 -30.09 -8.18 -6.27
CA PHE A 608 -31.08 -7.17 -6.68
C PHE A 608 -30.80 -6.64 -8.09
N GLU A 609 -29.52 -6.40 -8.42
CA GLU A 609 -29.11 -6.00 -9.78
C GLU A 609 -29.44 -7.08 -10.82
N ALA A 610 -29.12 -8.35 -10.54
CA ALA A 610 -29.39 -9.46 -11.43
C ALA A 610 -30.89 -9.67 -11.68
N MET A 611 -31.73 -9.40 -10.68
CA MET A 611 -33.19 -9.49 -10.80
C MET A 611 -33.83 -8.21 -11.38
N GLY A 612 -33.07 -7.13 -11.55
CA GLY A 612 -33.59 -5.84 -12.02
C GLY A 612 -34.55 -5.17 -11.03
N ILE A 613 -34.50 -5.54 -9.75
CA ILE A 613 -35.40 -5.03 -8.70
C ILE A 613 -34.74 -3.85 -8.01
N LYS A 614 -35.45 -2.72 -7.92
CA LYS A 614 -34.97 -1.56 -7.16
C LYS A 614 -35.23 -1.76 -5.66
N PRO A 615 -34.21 -1.67 -4.79
CA PRO A 615 -34.41 -1.80 -3.37
C PRO A 615 -35.24 -0.62 -2.81
N PRO A 616 -35.98 -0.84 -1.72
CA PRO A 616 -36.69 0.24 -1.04
C PRO A 616 -35.71 1.29 -0.50
N LYS A 617 -36.05 2.58 -0.67
CA LYS A 617 -35.17 3.70 -0.30
C LYS A 617 -35.32 4.16 1.16
N GLY A 618 -36.39 3.76 1.82
CA GLY A 618 -36.69 4.17 3.18
C GLY A 618 -37.79 3.32 3.79
N VAL A 619 -37.79 3.24 5.11
CA VAL A 619 -38.75 2.48 5.91
C VAL A 619 -39.35 3.43 6.95
N LEU A 620 -40.68 3.40 7.11
CA LEU A 620 -41.38 4.17 8.13
C LEU A 620 -41.88 3.24 9.23
N LEU A 621 -41.29 3.35 10.42
CA LEU A 621 -41.73 2.63 11.61
C LEU A 621 -42.71 3.51 12.41
N TYR A 622 -43.92 3.03 12.65
CA TYR A 622 -44.95 3.76 13.42
C TYR A 622 -45.60 2.88 14.50
N GLY A 623 -46.33 3.49 15.42
CA GLY A 623 -47.07 2.83 16.51
C GLY A 623 -46.95 3.57 17.84
N PRO A 624 -47.48 3.04 18.94
CA PRO A 624 -47.43 3.68 20.25
C PRO A 624 -45.99 4.01 20.71
N PRO A 625 -45.80 5.00 21.60
CA PRO A 625 -44.50 5.29 22.21
C PRO A 625 -44.05 4.11 23.08
N GLY A 626 -42.73 3.92 23.21
CA GLY A 626 -42.15 2.86 24.04
C GLY A 626 -42.22 1.44 23.46
N THR A 627 -42.65 1.26 22.20
CA THR A 627 -42.74 -0.07 21.55
C THR A 627 -41.42 -0.55 20.93
N GLY A 628 -40.29 0.05 21.29
CA GLY A 628 -38.97 -0.40 20.82
C GLY A 628 -38.62 -0.07 19.35
N LYS A 629 -39.18 0.99 18.75
CA LYS A 629 -38.86 1.38 17.36
C LYS A 629 -37.37 1.67 17.16
N THR A 630 -36.78 2.45 18.07
CA THR A 630 -35.35 2.77 18.08
C THR A 630 -34.50 1.50 18.26
N LEU A 631 -34.93 0.56 19.12
CA LEU A 631 -34.24 -0.72 19.34
C LEU A 631 -34.28 -1.61 18.08
N LEU A 632 -35.41 -1.66 17.36
CA LEU A 632 -35.52 -2.38 16.09
C LEU A 632 -34.59 -1.81 15.02
N ALA A 633 -34.49 -0.48 14.93
CA ALA A 633 -33.60 0.18 13.97
C ALA A 633 -32.12 -0.10 14.30
N LYS A 634 -31.74 -0.06 15.59
CA LYS A 634 -30.40 -0.45 16.05
C LYS A 634 -30.08 -1.91 15.76
N ALA A 635 -31.02 -2.82 16.03
CA ALA A 635 -30.86 -4.24 15.74
C ALA A 635 -30.68 -4.54 14.24
N ALA A 636 -31.47 -3.88 13.39
CA ALA A 636 -31.34 -3.98 11.94
C ALA A 636 -29.97 -3.47 11.46
N ALA A 637 -29.48 -2.38 12.04
CA ALA A 637 -28.19 -1.80 11.67
C ALA A 637 -27.01 -2.69 12.07
N ASN A 638 -27.01 -3.22 13.28
CA ASN A 638 -25.97 -4.12 13.76
C ASN A 638 -25.88 -5.39 12.91
N GLU A 639 -27.02 -6.01 12.62
CA GLU A 639 -27.09 -7.24 11.81
C GLU A 639 -26.74 -7.02 10.34
N SER A 640 -26.92 -5.80 9.84
CA SER A 640 -26.45 -5.41 8.51
C SER A 640 -24.98 -4.98 8.47
N GLU A 641 -24.28 -4.98 9.60
CA GLU A 641 -22.91 -4.45 9.76
C GLU A 641 -22.77 -3.01 9.22
N ALA A 642 -23.85 -2.22 9.36
CA ALA A 642 -23.92 -0.85 8.83
C ALA A 642 -23.74 0.18 9.95
N ASN A 643 -23.16 1.32 9.57
CA ASN A 643 -23.09 2.50 10.43
C ASN A 643 -24.51 2.97 10.81
N PHE A 644 -24.71 3.43 12.05
CA PHE A 644 -26.01 3.95 12.49
C PHE A 644 -25.92 5.42 12.85
N ILE A 645 -26.69 6.26 12.15
CA ILE A 645 -26.82 7.69 12.48
C ILE A 645 -28.21 7.90 13.04
N SER A 646 -28.30 8.09 14.36
CA SER A 646 -29.54 8.48 15.01
C SER A 646 -29.67 9.99 15.04
N ILE A 647 -30.82 10.50 14.64
CA ILE A 647 -31.12 11.93 14.61
C ILE A 647 -32.41 12.13 15.38
N LYS A 648 -32.38 12.93 16.43
CA LYS A 648 -33.62 13.28 17.15
C LYS A 648 -34.27 14.50 16.49
N GLY A 649 -35.58 14.51 16.31
CA GLY A 649 -36.34 15.62 15.71
C GLY A 649 -35.92 17.01 16.22
N PRO A 650 -35.74 17.23 17.54
CA PRO A 650 -35.26 18.50 18.09
C PRO A 650 -33.85 18.92 17.65
N GLU A 651 -32.95 17.99 17.29
CA GLU A 651 -31.57 18.26 16.89
C GLU A 651 -31.46 18.89 15.49
N VAL A 652 -32.49 18.70 14.66
CA VAL A 652 -32.55 19.23 13.28
C VAL A 652 -33.28 20.58 13.22
N MET A 653 -34.03 20.92 14.28
CA MET A 653 -34.91 22.08 14.31
C MET A 653 -34.18 23.34 14.81
N SER A 654 -33.65 24.14 13.88
CA SER A 654 -33.18 25.50 14.15
C SER A 654 -34.33 26.51 14.11
N LYS A 655 -34.26 27.55 14.97
CA LYS A 655 -35.18 28.71 14.91
C LYS A 655 -34.91 29.63 13.71
N TRP A 656 -33.82 29.42 12.98
CA TRP A 656 -33.37 30.27 11.87
C TRP A 656 -33.68 29.60 10.51
N VAL A 657 -34.31 30.37 9.63
CA VAL A 657 -34.74 29.89 8.30
C VAL A 657 -33.52 29.52 7.44
N GLY A 658 -33.47 28.27 6.97
CA GLY A 658 -32.44 27.76 6.05
C GLY A 658 -31.29 26.96 6.70
N GLU A 659 -31.06 27.10 8.00
CA GLU A 659 -30.03 26.30 8.70
C GLU A 659 -30.43 24.83 8.84
N SER A 660 -31.72 24.56 9.12
CA SER A 660 -32.26 23.20 9.24
C SER A 660 -32.12 22.41 7.93
N GLU A 661 -32.35 23.05 6.78
CA GLU A 661 -32.22 22.40 5.47
C GLU A 661 -30.75 22.04 5.18
N LYS A 662 -29.82 22.95 5.50
CA LYS A 662 -28.38 22.72 5.38
C LYS A 662 -27.91 21.60 6.30
N ALA A 663 -28.42 21.53 7.53
CA ALA A 663 -28.13 20.48 8.49
C ALA A 663 -28.58 19.10 7.98
N VAL A 664 -29.82 18.98 7.47
CA VAL A 664 -30.32 17.75 6.85
C VAL A 664 -29.44 17.34 5.67
N ARG A 665 -29.09 18.28 4.79
CA ARG A 665 -28.25 17.99 3.62
C ARG A 665 -26.86 17.47 4.00
N GLU A 666 -26.26 18.06 5.03
CA GLU A 666 -24.97 17.62 5.57
C GLU A 666 -25.08 16.22 6.21
N ILE A 667 -26.16 15.92 6.95
CA ILE A 667 -26.41 14.58 7.50
C ILE A 667 -26.43 13.53 6.39
N PHE A 668 -27.22 13.73 5.33
CA PHE A 668 -27.27 12.78 4.20
C PHE A 668 -25.95 12.71 3.43
N LYS A 669 -25.19 13.80 3.37
CA LYS A 669 -23.84 13.80 2.78
C LYS A 669 -22.87 12.97 3.64
N LYS A 670 -22.88 13.13 4.95
CA LYS A 670 -22.08 12.36 5.91
C LYS A 670 -22.45 10.88 5.89
N ALA A 671 -23.73 10.54 5.86
CA ALA A 671 -24.19 9.17 5.75
C ALA A 671 -23.70 8.47 4.47
N ARG A 672 -23.63 9.20 3.34
CA ARG A 672 -23.03 8.67 2.10
C ARG A 672 -21.52 8.44 2.21
N GLN A 673 -20.82 9.28 2.96
CA GLN A 673 -19.38 9.10 3.21
C GLN A 673 -19.11 7.91 4.14
N ALA A 674 -20.02 7.63 5.06
CA ALA A 674 -19.98 6.49 5.98
C ALA A 674 -20.72 5.26 5.43
N ALA A 675 -20.98 5.16 4.13
CA ALA A 675 -21.69 4.00 3.58
C ALA A 675 -20.87 2.70 3.74
N PRO A 676 -21.49 1.56 4.10
CA PRO A 676 -22.92 1.34 4.33
C PRO A 676 -23.41 1.96 5.65
N CYS A 677 -24.50 2.73 5.59
CA CYS A 677 -25.04 3.50 6.71
C CYS A 677 -26.56 3.53 6.70
N ILE A 678 -27.16 3.37 7.88
CA ILE A 678 -28.59 3.55 8.15
C ILE A 678 -28.77 4.86 8.90
N ILE A 679 -29.57 5.73 8.30
CA ILE A 679 -30.00 6.99 8.91
C ILE A 679 -31.35 6.74 9.58
N PHE A 680 -31.40 6.93 10.89
CA PHE A 680 -32.61 6.80 11.67
C PHE A 680 -33.05 8.16 12.19
N PHE A 681 -34.21 8.62 11.72
CA PHE A 681 -34.89 9.80 12.24
C PHE A 681 -35.83 9.34 13.35
N ASP A 682 -35.53 9.72 14.58
CA ASP A 682 -36.35 9.48 15.77
C ASP A 682 -37.14 10.76 16.09
N GLU A 683 -38.44 10.61 16.35
CA GLU A 683 -39.46 11.67 16.56
C GLU A 683 -39.94 12.43 15.31
#